data_AF-R5LUZ4-F1
#
_entry.id   AF-R5LUZ4-F1
#
_cell.length_a   1.000
_cell.length_b   1.000
_cell.length_c   1.000
_cell.angle_alpha   90.00
_cell.angle_beta   90.00
_cell.angle_gamma   90.00
#
_symmetry.space_group_name_H-M   'P 1'
#
loop_
_entity.id
_entity.type
_entity.pdbx_description
1 polymer ?
#
loop_
_entity_poly.entity_id
_entity_poly.type
_entity_poly.pdbx_seq_one_letter_code
_entity_poly.pdbx_strand_id
1 'polypeptide(L)'
;MKLRLCLFLMACFTFLSNGQASVNVFNIKGRVIDKAGRGISGVVVNNGAAFTRTDANGNWALRTDTFVSKFISISTPAAYKLPSKNSIASGFYVPVKKAVGLKSCNFVLEKRAKQSDKFYYIAISDPQMLNASDMKRWNTEFVPDMRSVVDSLSKTRDVVGITVGDMVFDNMPFLRNYASSFKNMKITMFQCIGNHDFDKRYKGLNNERLGTGAYGEMIYGSLFGPVDYSFNIGKAHVITMKNINYKGNKVYVEYMTENQLRWLANDLKFVPKGSLVILNMHAAGWNKDDPAQNMRGVAALQKLLVGYKVHVFCGHTHYFQNVSVNASLYQHNIGAASGAWWNGWLNRCGTPNGYLVVDVSGTNVDWQYKSTGFPFSYQMTLYDKGEFGTQPGYVVANIWDTDAASKVEWYQDNKLMGTMQRFTGVDFDFGSRLIPFGRPANTSHLFRCKPVGKYKEIKIVVTNPSGRKMTGVIRPSVSVIAHRGGAGLYPENTIEAMLNAVKLGVTDLEMDLHVTKDGVVVVSHDPYVIGYGKKYPIYSLTWKQLTAKVIGNVKDPAFPNSKRLYTHVPKLTTLIDSVETYCHLHRLPPVRYTIEIKSDPSTDGKLTPDYKTFTDQCIKAIGSRNLGARLLLQSFDVRTLKYVHSRYPSARLLYLIDSTSGTYDKAMAALGFVPYAIGPDYTMVNSAFVSKAKSAGMRVIPYTVDTKADAQKMVKAGVNAIITNYPDRMFGWIK
;
A
#
# COMPACT_ATOMS: atom_id res chain seq x y z
N MET A 1 -41.35 29.92 58.86
CA MET A 1 -41.76 30.12 57.45
C MET A 1 -41.37 28.91 56.60
N LYS A 2 -42.01 27.75 56.88
CA LYS A 2 -41.66 26.42 56.35
C LYS A 2 -42.82 25.75 55.58
N LEU A 3 -43.74 26.56 55.03
CA LEU A 3 -44.94 26.03 54.35
C LEU A 3 -45.18 26.57 52.92
N ARG A 4 -44.36 27.52 52.44
CA ARG A 4 -44.46 28.04 51.06
C ARG A 4 -43.45 27.46 50.06
N LEU A 5 -42.48 26.66 50.51
CA LEU A 5 -41.50 26.00 49.63
C LEU A 5 -41.93 24.58 49.19
N CYS A 6 -42.87 23.94 49.91
CA CYS A 6 -43.34 22.58 49.58
C CYS A 6 -44.37 22.54 48.44
N LEU A 7 -45.10 23.63 48.19
CA LEU A 7 -46.12 23.68 47.12
C LEU A 7 -45.55 24.02 45.73
N PHE A 8 -44.35 24.61 45.66
CA PHE A 8 -43.67 24.85 44.37
C PHE A 8 -42.86 23.63 43.91
N LEU A 9 -42.43 22.77 44.84
CA LEU A 9 -41.72 21.52 44.54
C LEU A 9 -42.65 20.36 44.13
N MET A 10 -43.95 20.42 44.44
CA MET A 10 -44.92 19.41 44.01
C MET A 10 -45.51 19.64 42.61
N ALA A 11 -45.36 20.84 42.03
CA ALA A 11 -45.86 21.15 40.69
C ALA A 11 -44.82 20.95 39.56
N CYS A 12 -43.56 20.63 39.88
CA CYS A 12 -42.53 20.28 38.88
C CYS A 12 -42.26 18.78 38.75
N PHE A 13 -43.01 17.92 39.46
CA PHE A 13 -42.86 16.45 39.38
C PHE A 13 -43.79 15.75 38.38
N THR A 14 -44.56 16.48 37.57
CA THR A 14 -45.48 15.90 36.59
C THR A 14 -45.09 16.07 35.11
N PHE A 15 -43.82 16.40 34.82
CA PHE A 15 -43.29 16.36 33.44
C PHE A 15 -41.88 15.76 33.31
N LEU A 16 -41.53 14.81 34.18
CA LEU A 16 -40.52 13.81 33.85
C LEU A 16 -41.25 12.52 33.49
N SER A 17 -41.89 12.53 32.31
CA SER A 17 -42.10 11.27 31.61
C SER A 17 -40.71 10.71 31.35
N ASN A 18 -40.28 9.80 32.22
CA ASN A 18 -39.33 8.77 31.85
C ASN A 18 -39.93 8.09 30.62
N GLY A 19 -39.55 8.56 29.44
CA GLY A 19 -39.70 7.83 28.20
C GLY A 19 -38.84 6.59 28.31
N GLN A 20 -39.29 5.59 29.08
CA GLN A 20 -38.95 4.21 28.81
C GLN A 20 -39.27 4.03 27.34
N ALA A 21 -38.23 3.89 26.51
CA ALA A 21 -38.41 3.51 25.14
C ALA A 21 -39.23 2.21 25.18
N SER A 22 -40.50 2.28 24.76
CA SER A 22 -41.35 1.12 24.72
C SER A 22 -40.76 0.15 23.70
N VAL A 23 -40.63 -1.12 24.10
CA VAL A 23 -40.23 -2.20 23.20
C VAL A 23 -41.35 -2.35 22.18
N ASN A 24 -41.20 -1.70 21.03
CA ASN A 24 -42.11 -1.91 19.91
C ASN A 24 -41.57 -3.09 19.11
N VAL A 25 -42.01 -4.29 19.47
CA VAL A 25 -41.91 -5.47 18.62
C VAL A 25 -43.18 -5.54 17.77
N PHE A 26 -43.03 -5.44 16.46
CA PHE A 26 -44.16 -5.41 15.53
C PHE A 26 -43.81 -6.12 14.22
N ASN A 27 -44.83 -6.43 13.44
CA ASN A 27 -44.66 -6.98 12.11
C ASN A 27 -44.47 -5.84 11.10
N ILE A 28 -43.29 -5.78 10.48
CA ILE A 28 -43.06 -4.95 9.29
C ILE A 28 -43.37 -5.80 8.08
N LYS A 29 -44.06 -5.20 7.12
CA LYS A 29 -44.39 -5.82 5.84
C LYS A 29 -44.00 -4.92 4.68
N GLY A 30 -43.89 -5.52 3.51
CA GLY A 30 -43.55 -4.80 2.30
C GLY A 30 -43.54 -5.67 1.07
N ARG A 31 -43.03 -5.12 -0.03
CA ARG A 31 -42.93 -5.81 -1.32
C ARG A 31 -41.56 -5.66 -1.94
N VAL A 32 -41.09 -6.71 -2.61
CA VAL A 32 -39.97 -6.61 -3.55
C VAL A 32 -40.55 -6.68 -4.95
N ILE A 33 -40.34 -5.63 -5.72
CA ILE A 33 -40.93 -5.43 -7.05
C ILE A 33 -39.86 -5.07 -8.08
N ASP A 34 -40.13 -5.30 -9.35
CA ASP A 34 -39.32 -4.76 -10.43
C ASP A 34 -39.71 -3.31 -10.76
N LYS A 35 -38.95 -2.65 -11.66
CA LYS A 35 -39.25 -1.29 -12.15
C LYS A 35 -40.62 -1.15 -12.83
N ALA A 36 -41.26 -2.24 -13.24
CA ALA A 36 -42.61 -2.25 -13.79
C ALA A 36 -43.69 -2.52 -12.73
N GLY A 37 -43.32 -2.62 -11.45
CA GLY A 37 -44.24 -2.87 -10.34
C GLY A 37 -44.62 -4.34 -10.13
N ARG A 38 -44.04 -5.27 -10.88
CA ARG A 38 -44.34 -6.70 -10.77
C ARG A 38 -43.61 -7.31 -9.57
N GLY A 39 -44.31 -8.16 -8.82
CA GLY A 39 -43.75 -8.88 -7.68
C GLY A 39 -42.58 -9.78 -8.06
N ILE A 40 -41.55 -9.83 -7.21
CA ILE A 40 -40.40 -10.72 -7.38
C ILE A 40 -40.47 -11.78 -6.30
N SER A 41 -40.64 -13.04 -6.70
CA SER A 41 -40.77 -14.17 -5.78
C SER A 41 -39.44 -14.70 -5.26
N GLY A 42 -39.46 -15.28 -4.05
CA GLY A 42 -38.33 -16.01 -3.47
C GLY A 42 -37.16 -15.13 -3.02
N VAL A 43 -37.32 -13.80 -3.01
CA VAL A 43 -36.28 -12.87 -2.55
C VAL A 43 -36.14 -13.00 -1.04
N VAL A 44 -34.92 -13.27 -0.57
CA VAL A 44 -34.63 -13.33 0.86
C VAL A 44 -34.63 -11.91 1.43
N VAL A 45 -35.43 -11.69 2.47
CA VAL A 45 -35.52 -10.43 3.22
C VAL A 45 -35.15 -10.71 4.66
N ASN A 46 -34.32 -9.86 5.28
CA ASN A 46 -33.93 -10.00 6.68
C ASN A 46 -33.85 -8.65 7.39
N ASN A 47 -33.93 -8.67 8.73
CA ASN A 47 -33.77 -7.49 9.58
C ASN A 47 -32.54 -7.55 10.50
N GLY A 48 -31.56 -8.41 10.16
CA GLY A 48 -30.38 -8.68 10.99
C GLY A 48 -30.59 -9.72 12.10
N ALA A 49 -31.83 -10.16 12.36
CA ALA A 49 -32.12 -11.22 13.33
C ALA A 49 -33.01 -12.33 12.74
N ALA A 50 -34.05 -11.95 12.01
CA ALA A 50 -35.00 -12.84 11.36
C ALA A 50 -34.92 -12.73 9.83
N PHE A 51 -35.26 -13.82 9.15
CA PHE A 51 -35.22 -13.95 7.69
C PHE A 51 -36.56 -14.51 7.20
N THR A 52 -36.96 -14.10 6.00
CA THR A 52 -38.14 -14.60 5.28
C THR A 52 -37.87 -14.58 3.77
N ARG A 53 -38.80 -15.13 2.98
CA ARG A 53 -38.80 -15.02 1.52
C ARG A 53 -40.07 -14.34 1.03
N THR A 54 -39.96 -13.63 -0.08
CA THR A 54 -41.15 -13.09 -0.74
C THR A 54 -42.03 -14.17 -1.35
N ASP A 55 -43.35 -13.97 -1.30
CA ASP A 55 -44.34 -14.79 -1.99
C ASP A 55 -44.33 -14.56 -3.52
N ALA A 56 -45.24 -15.19 -4.26
CA ALA A 56 -45.36 -15.03 -5.71
C ALA A 56 -45.63 -13.58 -6.17
N ASN A 57 -46.26 -12.78 -5.31
CA ASN A 57 -46.63 -11.38 -5.55
C ASN A 57 -45.56 -10.40 -5.02
N GLY A 58 -44.42 -10.91 -4.53
CA GLY A 58 -43.33 -10.14 -3.96
C GLY A 58 -43.56 -9.69 -2.52
N ASN A 59 -44.64 -10.10 -1.85
CA ASN A 59 -44.95 -9.67 -0.50
C ASN A 59 -44.10 -10.42 0.53
N TRP A 60 -43.77 -9.73 1.63
CA TRP A 60 -43.05 -10.32 2.76
C TRP A 60 -43.49 -9.67 4.08
N ALA A 61 -43.26 -10.37 5.19
CA ALA A 61 -43.44 -9.83 6.54
C ALA A 61 -42.40 -10.40 7.52
N LEU A 62 -41.94 -9.57 8.46
CA LEU A 62 -40.97 -9.92 9.50
C LEU A 62 -41.35 -9.31 10.84
N ARG A 63 -41.27 -10.13 11.90
CA ARG A 63 -41.26 -9.63 13.28
C ARG A 63 -39.97 -8.85 13.50
N THR A 64 -40.08 -7.57 13.82
CA THR A 64 -38.95 -6.65 13.94
C THR A 64 -38.91 -6.05 15.33
N ASP A 65 -37.73 -6.17 15.96
CA ASP A 65 -37.38 -5.53 17.22
C ASP A 65 -36.49 -4.31 16.91
N THR A 66 -36.97 -3.11 17.24
CA THR A 66 -36.26 -1.84 16.97
C THR A 66 -35.02 -1.63 17.83
N PHE A 67 -34.87 -2.38 18.93
CA PHE A 67 -33.69 -2.30 19.79
C PHE A 67 -32.49 -3.01 19.16
N VAL A 68 -32.75 -4.13 18.50
CA VAL A 68 -31.74 -4.98 17.87
C VAL A 68 -31.58 -4.65 16.38
N SER A 69 -32.69 -4.52 15.65
CA SER A 69 -32.71 -4.38 14.20
C SER A 69 -32.54 -2.91 13.80
N LYS A 70 -31.49 -2.59 13.06
CA LYS A 70 -31.24 -1.23 12.54
C LYS A 70 -31.59 -1.07 11.07
N PHE A 71 -31.57 -2.16 10.31
CA PHE A 71 -31.87 -2.17 8.88
C PHE A 71 -32.74 -3.38 8.53
N ILE A 72 -33.55 -3.22 7.50
CA ILE A 72 -34.16 -4.30 6.74
C ILE A 72 -33.42 -4.37 5.41
N SER A 73 -33.01 -5.55 4.97
CA SER A 73 -32.22 -5.73 3.76
C SER A 73 -32.67 -6.94 2.96
N ILE A 74 -32.27 -6.98 1.70
CA ILE A 74 -32.54 -8.09 0.79
C ILE A 74 -31.25 -8.71 0.26
N SER A 75 -31.27 -10.02 0.04
CA SER A 75 -30.29 -10.68 -0.81
C SER A 75 -30.73 -10.50 -2.26
N THR A 76 -30.12 -9.55 -2.96
CA THR A 76 -30.49 -9.22 -4.35
C THR A 76 -30.40 -10.50 -5.21
N PRO A 77 -31.45 -10.89 -5.98
CA PRO A 77 -31.39 -12.09 -6.80
C PRO A 77 -30.49 -11.90 -8.03
N ALA A 78 -29.82 -12.97 -8.48
CA ALA A 78 -28.83 -12.91 -9.56
C ALA A 78 -29.41 -12.42 -10.91
N ALA A 79 -30.72 -12.58 -11.13
CA ALA A 79 -31.44 -12.10 -12.31
C ALA A 79 -31.61 -10.57 -12.35
N TYR A 80 -31.28 -9.85 -11.27
CA TYR A 80 -31.45 -8.41 -11.13
C TYR A 80 -30.09 -7.71 -10.96
N LYS A 81 -30.02 -6.47 -11.42
CA LYS A 81 -28.83 -5.62 -11.24
C LYS A 81 -28.66 -5.33 -9.74
N LEU A 82 -27.42 -5.33 -9.28
CA LEU A 82 -27.09 -4.91 -7.93
C LEU A 82 -27.40 -3.41 -7.81
N PRO A 83 -28.28 -2.99 -6.87
CA PRO A 83 -28.72 -1.61 -6.81
C PRO A 83 -27.60 -0.73 -6.24
N SER A 84 -27.40 0.44 -6.86
CA SER A 84 -26.32 1.35 -6.52
C SER A 84 -26.68 2.80 -6.81
N LYS A 85 -25.99 3.73 -6.15
CA LYS A 85 -26.06 5.17 -6.36
C LYS A 85 -24.66 5.73 -6.33
N ASN A 86 -24.26 6.45 -7.38
CA ASN A 86 -22.89 6.96 -7.53
C ASN A 86 -21.83 5.86 -7.34
N SER A 87 -22.08 4.67 -7.89
CA SER A 87 -21.20 3.49 -7.82
C SER A 87 -21.08 2.84 -6.44
N ILE A 88 -21.71 3.38 -5.40
CA ILE A 88 -21.82 2.75 -4.07
C ILE A 88 -23.11 1.92 -4.02
N ALA A 89 -23.03 0.68 -3.53
CA ALA A 89 -24.18 -0.18 -3.35
C ALA A 89 -25.20 0.49 -2.42
N SER A 90 -26.45 0.59 -2.88
CA SER A 90 -27.51 1.27 -2.14
C SER A 90 -28.87 0.81 -2.64
N GLY A 91 -29.92 0.91 -1.82
CA GLY A 91 -31.27 0.49 -2.22
C GLY A 91 -31.56 -1.00 -2.03
N PHE A 92 -30.59 -1.79 -1.55
CA PHE A 92 -30.82 -3.15 -1.05
C PHE A 92 -31.14 -3.18 0.46
N TYR A 93 -31.16 -2.03 1.13
CA TYR A 93 -31.51 -1.89 2.53
C TYR A 93 -32.38 -0.65 2.79
N VAL A 94 -33.14 -0.70 3.89
CA VAL A 94 -33.94 0.41 4.42
C VAL A 94 -33.69 0.48 5.94
N PRO A 95 -33.33 1.65 6.49
CA PRO A 95 -33.24 1.81 7.94
C PRO A 95 -34.59 1.51 8.61
N VAL A 96 -34.59 0.74 9.70
CA VAL A 96 -35.81 0.35 10.42
C VAL A 96 -36.61 1.59 10.82
N LYS A 97 -35.96 2.63 11.34
CA LYS A 97 -36.61 3.92 11.68
C LYS A 97 -37.43 4.50 10.52
N LYS A 98 -36.92 4.40 9.28
CA LYS A 98 -37.63 4.86 8.08
C LYS A 98 -38.80 3.94 7.74
N ALA A 99 -38.61 2.62 7.80
CA ALA A 99 -39.68 1.64 7.54
C ALA A 99 -40.86 1.79 8.52
N VAL A 100 -40.57 2.06 9.81
CA VAL A 100 -41.61 2.35 10.82
C VAL A 100 -42.40 3.60 10.46
N GLY A 101 -41.71 4.70 10.14
CA GLY A 101 -42.36 5.96 9.79
C GLY A 101 -43.26 5.84 8.55
N LEU A 102 -42.88 5.01 7.57
CA LEU A 102 -43.65 4.77 6.35
C LEU A 102 -44.72 3.68 6.48
N LYS A 103 -44.77 2.95 7.61
CA LYS A 103 -45.59 1.74 7.83
C LYS A 103 -45.48 0.70 6.68
N SER A 104 -44.38 0.73 5.93
CA SER A 104 -44.14 -0.10 4.75
C SER A 104 -42.64 -0.11 4.41
N CYS A 105 -42.17 -1.17 3.77
CA CYS A 105 -40.78 -1.29 3.33
C CYS A 105 -40.71 -1.98 1.97
N ASN A 106 -40.61 -1.19 0.89
CA ASN A 106 -40.55 -1.73 -0.46
C ASN A 106 -39.15 -1.66 -1.03
N PHE A 107 -38.79 -2.66 -1.83
CA PHE A 107 -37.55 -2.70 -2.60
C PHE A 107 -37.89 -2.75 -4.09
N VAL A 108 -37.22 -1.93 -4.89
CA VAL A 108 -37.44 -1.86 -6.35
C VAL A 108 -36.15 -2.27 -7.05
N LEU A 109 -36.22 -3.32 -7.87
CA LEU A 109 -35.08 -3.89 -8.56
C LEU A 109 -35.18 -3.73 -10.07
N GLU A 110 -34.02 -3.57 -10.71
CA GLU A 110 -33.93 -3.57 -12.16
C GLU A 110 -33.53 -4.95 -12.67
N LYS A 111 -34.39 -5.56 -13.49
CA LYS A 111 -34.08 -6.86 -14.10
C LYS A 111 -32.92 -6.71 -15.08
N ARG A 112 -32.01 -7.68 -15.09
CA ARG A 112 -30.92 -7.71 -16.08
C ARG A 112 -31.49 -8.00 -17.46
N ALA A 113 -30.95 -7.34 -18.48
CA ALA A 113 -31.28 -7.65 -19.88
C ALA A 113 -30.82 -9.07 -20.26
N LYS A 114 -29.64 -9.47 -19.76
CA LYS A 114 -29.09 -10.82 -19.92
C LYS A 114 -28.43 -11.26 -18.62
N GLN A 115 -28.75 -12.45 -18.16
CA GLN A 115 -28.08 -13.06 -17.01
C GLN A 115 -26.72 -13.62 -17.46
N SER A 116 -25.70 -13.45 -16.61
CA SER A 116 -24.35 -13.94 -16.84
C SER A 116 -23.86 -14.63 -15.57
N ASP A 117 -23.25 -15.80 -15.74
CA ASP A 117 -22.51 -16.49 -14.68
C ASP A 117 -21.08 -15.96 -14.54
N LYS A 118 -20.70 -14.97 -15.36
CA LYS A 118 -19.37 -14.36 -15.39
C LYS A 118 -19.41 -12.91 -14.96
N PHE A 119 -18.52 -12.53 -14.05
CA PHE A 119 -18.35 -11.15 -13.57
C PHE A 119 -16.91 -10.95 -13.06
N TYR A 120 -16.50 -9.69 -12.93
CA TYR A 120 -15.26 -9.35 -12.24
C TYR A 120 -15.55 -8.89 -10.82
N TYR A 121 -14.69 -9.28 -9.89
CA TYR A 121 -14.74 -8.89 -8.50
C TYR A 121 -13.44 -8.19 -8.12
N ILE A 122 -13.52 -6.98 -7.57
CA ILE A 122 -12.36 -6.20 -7.13
C ILE A 122 -12.39 -6.09 -5.61
N ALA A 123 -11.35 -6.60 -4.95
CA ALA A 123 -11.24 -6.57 -3.50
C ALA A 123 -10.11 -5.63 -3.06
N ILE A 124 -10.47 -4.64 -2.24
CA ILE A 124 -9.59 -3.58 -1.73
C ILE A 124 -9.47 -3.73 -0.23
N SER A 125 -8.26 -3.64 0.30
CA SER A 125 -8.01 -3.71 1.74
C SER A 125 -7.43 -2.42 2.28
N ASP A 126 -7.86 -2.00 3.46
CA ASP A 126 -7.20 -0.98 4.29
C ASP A 126 -6.73 0.29 3.53
N PRO A 127 -7.65 1.05 2.86
CA PRO A 127 -7.33 2.39 2.38
C PRO A 127 -6.82 3.33 3.49
N GLN A 128 -7.31 3.19 4.72
CA GLN A 128 -6.85 3.84 5.95
C GLN A 128 -6.46 5.32 5.80
N MET A 129 -7.37 6.14 5.27
CA MET A 129 -7.12 7.58 5.21
C MET A 129 -7.22 8.17 6.62
N LEU A 130 -6.09 8.68 7.13
CA LEU A 130 -6.01 9.40 8.42
C LEU A 130 -6.19 10.90 8.21
N ASN A 131 -5.59 11.45 7.16
CA ASN A 131 -5.50 12.89 6.95
C ASN A 131 -5.61 13.29 5.47
N ALA A 132 -5.53 14.60 5.19
CA ALA A 132 -5.66 15.15 3.83
C ALA A 132 -4.54 14.72 2.87
N SER A 133 -3.33 14.44 3.38
CA SER A 133 -2.22 13.91 2.59
C SER A 133 -2.53 12.51 2.08
N ASP A 134 -3.03 11.64 2.95
CA ASP A 134 -3.44 10.28 2.57
C ASP A 134 -4.57 10.31 1.55
N MET A 135 -5.58 11.17 1.78
CA MET A 135 -6.66 11.37 0.80
C MET A 135 -6.16 11.91 -0.53
N LYS A 136 -5.11 12.75 -0.53
CA LYS A 136 -4.49 13.23 -1.77
C LYS A 136 -3.89 12.05 -2.51
N ARG A 137 -3.04 11.25 -1.86
CA ARG A 137 -2.42 10.05 -2.43
C ARG A 137 -3.48 9.07 -2.96
N TRP A 138 -4.52 8.77 -2.19
CA TRP A 138 -5.66 7.97 -2.63
C TRP A 138 -6.26 8.46 -3.96
N ASN A 139 -6.51 9.76 -4.08
CA ASN A 139 -7.13 10.35 -5.26
C ASN A 139 -6.18 10.53 -6.45
N THR A 140 -4.87 10.63 -6.22
CA THR A 140 -3.87 10.84 -7.29
C THR A 140 -3.17 9.56 -7.72
N GLU A 141 -3.17 8.53 -6.89
CA GLU A 141 -2.47 7.26 -7.13
C GLU A 141 -3.46 6.10 -7.35
N PHE A 142 -4.20 5.73 -6.31
CA PHE A 142 -5.07 4.54 -6.32
C PHE A 142 -6.29 4.70 -7.23
N VAL A 143 -7.05 5.78 -7.04
CA VAL A 143 -8.33 6.01 -7.74
C VAL A 143 -8.16 6.05 -9.26
N PRO A 144 -7.17 6.74 -9.84
CA PRO A 144 -6.95 6.73 -11.29
C PRO A 144 -6.57 5.36 -11.85
N ASP A 145 -5.70 4.61 -11.14
CA ASP A 145 -5.30 3.26 -11.54
C ASP A 145 -6.50 2.30 -11.54
N MET A 146 -7.26 2.29 -10.44
CA MET A 146 -8.46 1.47 -10.32
C MET A 146 -9.51 1.83 -11.39
N ARG A 147 -9.72 3.13 -11.65
CA ARG A 147 -10.63 3.59 -12.70
C ARG A 147 -10.23 3.02 -14.07
N SER A 148 -8.95 3.08 -14.41
CA SER A 148 -8.42 2.50 -15.65
C SER A 148 -8.70 1.00 -15.76
N VAL A 149 -8.59 0.26 -14.65
CA VAL A 149 -8.90 -1.18 -14.63
C VAL A 149 -10.41 -1.42 -14.78
N VAL A 150 -11.24 -0.71 -14.01
CA VAL A 150 -12.72 -0.81 -14.10
C VAL A 150 -13.22 -0.47 -15.50
N ASP A 151 -12.71 0.59 -16.12
CA ASP A 151 -13.10 1.01 -17.47
C ASP A 151 -12.74 -0.04 -18.53
N SER A 152 -11.67 -0.80 -18.31
CA SER A 152 -11.30 -1.93 -19.17
C SER A 152 -12.24 -3.12 -18.96
N LEU A 153 -12.42 -3.55 -17.71
CA LEU A 153 -13.19 -4.75 -17.35
C LEU A 153 -14.69 -4.59 -17.68
N SER A 154 -15.26 -3.43 -17.38
CA SER A 154 -16.69 -3.12 -17.54
C SER A 154 -17.18 -3.11 -18.99
N LYS A 155 -16.27 -3.16 -19.97
CA LYS A 155 -16.62 -3.33 -21.39
C LYS A 155 -17.18 -4.72 -21.70
N THR A 156 -16.84 -5.71 -20.87
CA THR A 156 -17.14 -7.12 -21.18
C THR A 156 -18.09 -7.77 -20.19
N ARG A 157 -18.05 -7.37 -18.91
CA ARG A 157 -18.81 -8.00 -17.82
C ARG A 157 -19.12 -6.97 -16.73
N ASP A 158 -20.06 -7.32 -15.87
CA ASP A 158 -20.27 -6.60 -14.62
C ASP A 158 -18.98 -6.56 -13.79
N VAL A 159 -18.75 -5.41 -13.15
CA VAL A 159 -17.68 -5.24 -12.17
C VAL A 159 -18.34 -4.95 -10.81
N VAL A 160 -18.06 -5.81 -9.84
CA VAL A 160 -18.48 -5.64 -8.45
C VAL A 160 -17.22 -5.42 -7.63
N GLY A 161 -17.27 -4.50 -6.67
CA GLY A 161 -16.14 -4.25 -5.78
C GLY A 161 -16.52 -4.40 -4.32
N ILE A 162 -15.54 -4.69 -3.49
CA ILE A 162 -15.62 -4.71 -2.02
C ILE A 162 -14.40 -4.00 -1.46
N THR A 163 -14.62 -3.17 -0.44
CA THR A 163 -13.53 -2.78 0.45
C THR A 163 -13.69 -3.54 1.76
N VAL A 164 -12.71 -4.38 2.10
CA VAL A 164 -12.78 -5.31 3.22
C VAL A 164 -12.39 -4.66 4.55
N GLY A 165 -12.86 -3.44 4.79
CA GLY A 165 -12.67 -2.67 6.03
C GLY A 165 -11.53 -1.67 6.01
N ASP A 166 -11.48 -0.89 7.09
CA ASP A 166 -10.50 0.16 7.38
C ASP A 166 -10.38 1.15 6.24
N MET A 167 -11.52 1.67 5.80
CA MET A 167 -11.57 2.74 4.80
C MET A 167 -10.95 4.01 5.36
N VAL A 168 -11.14 4.30 6.65
CA VAL A 168 -10.52 5.45 7.33
C VAL A 168 -9.70 4.99 8.53
N PHE A 169 -8.84 5.86 9.03
CA PHE A 169 -8.05 5.61 10.25
C PHE A 169 -8.63 6.40 11.44
N ASP A 170 -9.80 5.97 11.92
CA ASP A 170 -10.60 6.61 13.00
C ASP A 170 -11.12 8.02 12.67
N ASN A 171 -10.92 8.51 11.46
CA ASN A 171 -11.30 9.85 11.04
C ASN A 171 -12.55 9.82 10.17
N MET A 172 -13.70 9.68 10.84
CA MET A 172 -15.03 9.45 10.26
C MET A 172 -15.44 10.43 9.14
N PRO A 173 -15.13 11.74 9.20
CA PRO A 173 -15.38 12.66 8.08
C PRO A 173 -14.90 12.14 6.72
N PHE A 174 -13.77 11.42 6.66
CA PHE A 174 -13.23 10.92 5.39
C PHE A 174 -14.02 9.76 4.77
N LEU A 175 -14.95 9.11 5.49
CA LEU A 175 -15.81 8.07 4.90
C LEU A 175 -16.64 8.61 3.72
N ARG A 176 -17.06 9.88 3.79
CA ARG A 176 -17.78 10.54 2.69
C ARG A 176 -16.85 10.85 1.51
N ASN A 177 -15.63 11.29 1.79
CA ASN A 177 -14.63 11.54 0.75
C ASN A 177 -14.26 10.24 0.03
N TYR A 178 -14.04 9.16 0.79
CA TYR A 178 -13.85 7.81 0.28
C TYR A 178 -15.00 7.38 -0.64
N ALA A 179 -16.25 7.43 -0.17
CA ALA A 179 -17.41 7.04 -0.97
C ALA A 179 -17.53 7.87 -2.27
N SER A 180 -17.23 9.16 -2.19
CA SER A 180 -17.28 10.07 -3.34
C SER A 180 -16.20 9.78 -4.39
N SER A 181 -15.09 9.14 -4.01
CA SER A 181 -13.99 8.85 -4.93
C SER A 181 -14.37 7.86 -6.05
N PHE A 182 -15.36 7.00 -5.81
CA PHE A 182 -15.88 6.04 -6.79
C PHE A 182 -16.94 6.63 -7.73
N LYS A 183 -17.36 7.88 -7.52
CA LYS A 183 -18.43 8.50 -8.33
C LYS A 183 -18.10 8.37 -9.82
N ASN A 184 -19.12 7.98 -10.58
CA ASN A 184 -19.09 7.75 -12.03
C ASN A 184 -18.18 6.60 -12.50
N MET A 185 -17.68 5.74 -11.60
CA MET A 185 -17.02 4.49 -12.02
C MET A 185 -18.06 3.43 -12.40
N LYS A 186 -17.80 2.63 -13.43
CA LYS A 186 -18.69 1.53 -13.88
C LYS A 186 -18.54 0.27 -13.01
N ILE A 187 -18.73 0.44 -11.71
CA ILE A 187 -18.60 -0.59 -10.68
C ILE A 187 -19.72 -0.42 -9.65
N THR A 188 -20.13 -1.50 -9.00
CA THR A 188 -20.94 -1.44 -7.77
C THR A 188 -20.08 -1.82 -6.57
N MET A 189 -19.74 -0.84 -5.75
CA MET A 189 -18.88 -0.96 -4.58
C MET A 189 -19.69 -1.26 -3.32
N PHE A 190 -19.37 -2.38 -2.70
CA PHE A 190 -19.80 -2.79 -1.36
C PHE A 190 -18.69 -2.53 -0.34
N GLN A 191 -19.04 -2.53 0.95
CA GLN A 191 -18.11 -2.25 2.04
C GLN A 191 -18.27 -3.29 3.16
N CYS A 192 -17.16 -3.70 3.74
CA CYS A 192 -17.07 -4.33 5.05
C CYS A 192 -16.60 -3.26 6.03
N ILE A 193 -17.04 -3.33 7.28
CA ILE A 193 -16.56 -2.45 8.34
C ILE A 193 -15.26 -3.02 8.94
N GLY A 194 -14.22 -2.18 9.07
CA GLY A 194 -12.99 -2.51 9.79
C GLY A 194 -12.91 -1.87 11.18
N ASN A 195 -11.86 -2.19 11.94
CA ASN A 195 -11.71 -1.72 13.32
C ASN A 195 -11.55 -0.19 13.45
N HIS A 196 -11.11 0.50 12.40
CA HIS A 196 -10.96 1.95 12.36
C HIS A 196 -12.17 2.68 11.77
N ASP A 197 -13.19 1.96 11.31
CA ASP A 197 -14.41 2.51 10.71
C ASP A 197 -15.53 2.75 11.75
N PHE A 198 -15.24 2.55 13.04
CA PHE A 198 -16.16 2.81 14.14
C PHE A 198 -16.02 4.24 14.67
N ASP A 199 -17.14 4.85 15.02
CA ASP A 199 -17.13 6.06 15.83
C ASP A 199 -16.60 5.74 17.23
N LYS A 200 -15.37 6.18 17.50
CA LYS A 200 -14.64 5.90 18.75
C LYS A 200 -15.35 6.35 20.03
N ARG A 201 -16.34 7.24 19.93
CA ARG A 201 -17.14 7.72 21.06
C ARG A 201 -18.06 6.63 21.64
N TYR A 202 -18.36 5.60 20.88
CA TYR A 202 -19.32 4.55 21.24
C TYR A 202 -18.70 3.16 21.11
N LYS A 203 -19.31 2.18 21.77
CA LYS A 203 -18.99 0.76 21.56
C LYS A 203 -19.72 0.27 20.32
N GLY A 204 -19.32 -0.89 19.79
CA GLY A 204 -20.10 -1.56 18.76
C GLY A 204 -21.50 -1.90 19.26
N LEU A 205 -22.49 -1.93 18.37
CA LEU A 205 -23.91 -2.12 18.72
C LEU A 205 -24.15 -3.33 19.63
N ASN A 206 -23.40 -4.42 19.43
CA ASN A 206 -23.49 -5.65 20.22
C ASN A 206 -22.88 -5.54 21.63
N ASN A 207 -22.17 -4.47 21.94
CA ASN A 207 -21.58 -4.17 23.25
C ASN A 207 -22.24 -2.95 23.93
N GLU A 208 -23.16 -2.28 23.23
CA GLU A 208 -23.93 -1.17 23.76
C GLU A 208 -25.17 -1.64 24.52
N ARG A 209 -25.76 -0.72 25.30
CA ARG A 209 -27.06 -0.97 25.94
C ARG A 209 -28.13 -1.22 24.87
N LEU A 210 -28.95 -2.25 25.08
CA LEU A 210 -30.10 -2.54 24.21
C LEU A 210 -30.99 -1.29 24.04
N GLY A 211 -31.42 -1.05 22.80
CA GLY A 211 -32.23 0.11 22.46
C GLY A 211 -31.45 1.43 22.36
N THR A 212 -30.12 1.41 22.45
CA THR A 212 -29.33 2.64 22.29
C THR A 212 -29.62 3.35 20.96
N GLY A 213 -29.69 4.68 21.01
CA GLY A 213 -29.75 5.54 19.83
C GLY A 213 -28.37 5.79 19.21
N ALA A 214 -27.29 5.50 19.95
CA ALA A 214 -25.92 5.76 19.55
C ALA A 214 -25.01 4.53 19.73
N TYR A 215 -24.26 4.17 18.70
CA TYR A 215 -23.39 3.00 18.61
C TYR A 215 -22.31 3.25 17.53
N GLY A 216 -21.19 2.55 17.62
CA GLY A 216 -19.98 2.83 16.83
C GLY A 216 -20.18 2.71 15.32
N GLU A 217 -21.06 1.83 14.86
CA GLU A 217 -21.33 1.59 13.44
C GLU A 217 -22.23 2.66 12.80
N MET A 218 -22.78 3.62 13.55
CA MET A 218 -23.85 4.50 13.05
C MET A 218 -23.44 5.33 11.81
N ILE A 219 -22.21 5.84 11.78
CA ILE A 219 -21.76 6.72 10.70
C ILE A 219 -21.54 5.88 9.44
N TYR A 220 -20.84 4.75 9.59
CA TYR A 220 -20.72 3.72 8.55
C TYR A 220 -22.10 3.35 7.99
N GLY A 221 -23.05 2.98 8.87
CA GLY A 221 -24.36 2.49 8.45
C GLY A 221 -25.22 3.56 7.78
N SER A 222 -25.01 4.84 8.11
CA SER A 222 -25.69 5.96 7.42
C SER A 222 -25.27 6.09 5.95
N LEU A 223 -24.08 5.61 5.59
CA LEU A 223 -23.52 5.70 4.25
C LEU A 223 -23.69 4.38 3.47
N PHE A 224 -23.47 3.24 4.13
CA PHE A 224 -23.33 1.93 3.47
C PHE A 224 -24.39 0.89 3.90
N GLY A 225 -25.17 1.17 4.95
CA GLY A 225 -26.23 0.28 5.43
C GLY A 225 -25.77 -0.75 6.45
N PRO A 226 -26.35 -1.97 6.47
CA PRO A 226 -26.01 -3.00 7.46
C PRO A 226 -24.55 -3.45 7.35
N VAL A 227 -24.01 -3.93 8.48
CA VAL A 227 -22.64 -4.49 8.54
C VAL A 227 -22.56 -5.98 8.22
N ASP A 228 -23.70 -6.66 8.26
CA ASP A 228 -23.88 -8.06 7.87
C ASP A 228 -24.94 -8.10 6.75
N TYR A 229 -24.58 -8.55 5.55
CA TYR A 229 -25.49 -8.58 4.39
C TYR A 229 -25.02 -9.58 3.32
N SER A 230 -25.93 -9.95 2.40
CA SER A 230 -25.63 -10.84 1.28
C SER A 230 -26.28 -10.38 -0.02
N PHE A 231 -25.79 -10.88 -1.15
CA PHE A 231 -26.42 -10.73 -2.47
C PHE A 231 -25.99 -11.86 -3.41
N ASN A 232 -26.73 -12.05 -4.50
CA ASN A 232 -26.43 -13.07 -5.51
C ASN A 232 -26.02 -12.41 -6.83
N ILE A 233 -24.97 -12.95 -7.46
CA ILE A 233 -24.54 -12.57 -8.81
C ILE A 233 -23.97 -13.79 -9.53
N GLY A 234 -24.42 -14.04 -10.76
CA GLY A 234 -24.11 -15.29 -11.46
C GLY A 234 -24.49 -16.51 -10.62
N LYS A 235 -23.52 -17.40 -10.39
CA LYS A 235 -23.62 -18.57 -9.49
C LYS A 235 -23.03 -18.36 -8.10
N ALA A 236 -22.60 -17.14 -7.79
CA ALA A 236 -22.01 -16.80 -6.51
C ALA A 236 -23.06 -16.24 -5.55
N HIS A 237 -23.00 -16.71 -4.31
CA HIS A 237 -23.63 -16.06 -3.16
C HIS A 237 -22.56 -15.29 -2.40
N VAL A 238 -22.66 -13.96 -2.39
CA VAL A 238 -21.67 -13.07 -1.78
C VAL A 238 -22.20 -12.61 -0.42
N ILE A 239 -21.40 -12.81 0.62
CA ILE A 239 -21.70 -12.46 2.00
C ILE A 239 -20.64 -11.49 2.50
N THR A 240 -21.03 -10.46 3.23
CA THR A 240 -20.11 -9.60 3.98
C THR A 240 -20.50 -9.61 5.45
N MET A 241 -19.52 -9.82 6.32
CA MET A 241 -19.72 -9.98 7.77
C MET A 241 -18.78 -9.10 8.56
N LYS A 242 -19.29 -8.44 9.60
CA LYS A 242 -18.47 -7.85 10.65
C LYS A 242 -17.83 -8.94 11.49
N ASN A 243 -16.51 -9.00 11.52
CA ASN A 243 -15.75 -9.87 12.44
C ASN A 243 -14.86 -9.09 13.41
N ILE A 244 -15.21 -7.83 13.68
CA ILE A 244 -14.58 -6.99 14.71
C ILE A 244 -15.56 -6.77 15.86
N ASN A 245 -15.22 -7.29 17.04
CA ASN A 245 -15.97 -7.07 18.27
C ASN A 245 -15.47 -5.80 18.97
N TYR A 246 -15.97 -4.65 18.52
CA TYR A 246 -15.52 -3.34 18.96
C TYR A 246 -16.03 -2.95 20.36
N LYS A 247 -15.10 -2.74 21.30
CA LYS A 247 -15.37 -2.44 22.72
C LYS A 247 -15.42 -0.95 23.04
N GLY A 248 -15.21 -0.09 22.03
CA GLY A 248 -15.18 1.37 22.17
C GLY A 248 -13.76 1.92 22.30
N ASN A 249 -13.58 3.20 21.96
CA ASN A 249 -12.30 3.90 22.07
C ASN A 249 -11.09 3.13 21.50
N LYS A 250 -11.24 2.61 20.28
CA LYS A 250 -10.23 1.81 19.54
C LYS A 250 -9.88 0.46 20.15
N VAL A 251 -10.55 0.02 21.21
CA VAL A 251 -10.37 -1.31 21.78
C VAL A 251 -11.29 -2.29 21.06
N TYR A 252 -10.75 -3.42 20.61
CA TYR A 252 -11.52 -4.45 19.91
C TYR A 252 -10.91 -5.84 20.10
N VAL A 253 -11.67 -6.84 19.67
CA VAL A 253 -11.22 -8.23 19.49
C VAL A 253 -11.65 -8.70 18.12
N GLU A 254 -10.74 -9.27 17.35
CA GLU A 254 -10.99 -9.91 16.06
C GLU A 254 -11.77 -11.21 16.30
N TYR A 255 -13.08 -11.14 16.16
CA TYR A 255 -14.01 -12.19 16.56
C TYR A 255 -15.40 -11.97 15.94
N MET A 256 -16.01 -13.04 15.42
CA MET A 256 -17.44 -13.06 15.10
C MET A 256 -18.23 -13.44 16.35
N THR A 257 -19.16 -12.60 16.78
CA THR A 257 -20.03 -12.94 17.91
C THR A 257 -21.05 -14.02 17.53
N GLU A 258 -21.69 -14.61 18.53
CA GLU A 258 -22.78 -15.57 18.30
C GLU A 258 -23.90 -15.00 17.43
N ASN A 259 -24.19 -13.69 17.54
CA ASN A 259 -25.18 -13.04 16.69
C ASN A 259 -24.76 -13.06 15.21
N GLN A 260 -23.48 -12.83 14.91
CA GLN A 260 -22.97 -12.93 13.54
C GLN A 260 -22.98 -14.37 13.02
N LEU A 261 -22.59 -15.35 13.85
CA LEU A 261 -22.64 -16.76 13.47
C LEU A 261 -24.08 -17.23 13.23
N ARG A 262 -25.05 -16.78 14.05
CA ARG A 262 -26.48 -17.04 13.83
C ARG A 262 -27.00 -16.37 12.56
N TRP A 263 -26.59 -15.12 12.30
CA TRP A 263 -26.95 -14.43 11.06
C TRP A 263 -26.45 -15.22 9.84
N LEU A 264 -25.18 -15.63 9.83
CA LEU A 264 -24.58 -16.41 8.74
C LEU A 264 -25.30 -17.75 8.55
N ALA A 265 -25.59 -18.46 9.66
CA ALA A 265 -26.33 -19.71 9.60
C ALA A 265 -27.74 -19.53 9.01
N ASN A 266 -28.43 -18.41 9.32
CA ASN A 266 -29.76 -18.13 8.79
C ASN A 266 -29.74 -17.73 7.31
N ASP A 267 -28.73 -17.00 6.87
CA ASP A 267 -28.54 -16.64 5.46
C ASP A 267 -28.23 -17.89 4.61
N LEU A 268 -27.30 -18.74 5.06
CA LEU A 268 -26.89 -19.96 4.36
C LEU A 268 -28.00 -21.03 4.24
N LYS A 269 -29.05 -21.00 5.08
CA LYS A 269 -30.23 -21.88 4.93
C LYS A 269 -30.91 -21.72 3.56
N PHE A 270 -30.75 -20.56 2.94
CA PHE A 270 -31.34 -20.25 1.64
C PHE A 270 -30.40 -20.55 0.46
N VAL A 271 -29.18 -21.04 0.73
CA VAL A 271 -28.13 -21.28 -0.25
C VAL A 271 -27.89 -22.79 -0.40
N PRO A 272 -28.10 -23.37 -1.59
CA PRO A 272 -27.85 -24.79 -1.82
C PRO A 272 -26.39 -25.19 -1.54
N LYS A 273 -26.18 -26.38 -0.97
CA LYS A 273 -24.84 -26.97 -0.86
C LYS A 273 -24.22 -27.16 -2.25
N GLY A 274 -22.90 -27.06 -2.33
CA GLY A 274 -22.11 -27.04 -3.56
C GLY A 274 -21.98 -25.64 -4.20
N SER A 275 -22.73 -24.64 -3.73
CA SER A 275 -22.65 -23.27 -4.28
C SER A 275 -21.29 -22.62 -4.02
N LEU A 276 -20.92 -21.68 -4.90
CA LEU A 276 -19.82 -20.75 -4.65
C LEU A 276 -20.27 -19.71 -3.62
N VAL A 277 -19.58 -19.63 -2.49
CA VAL A 277 -19.73 -18.59 -1.47
C VAL A 277 -18.51 -17.70 -1.50
N ILE A 278 -18.72 -16.39 -1.69
CA ILE A 278 -17.69 -15.38 -1.50
C ILE A 278 -17.97 -14.72 -0.16
N LEU A 279 -17.06 -14.85 0.80
CA LEU A 279 -17.20 -14.29 2.14
C LEU A 279 -16.21 -13.14 2.34
N ASN A 280 -16.73 -11.96 2.63
CA ASN A 280 -15.91 -10.78 2.94
C ASN A 280 -15.92 -10.55 4.45
N MET A 281 -14.74 -10.33 5.01
CA MET A 281 -14.56 -10.01 6.42
C MET A 281 -13.32 -9.13 6.58
N HIS A 282 -13.18 -8.40 7.69
CA HIS A 282 -12.03 -7.52 7.85
C HIS A 282 -10.79 -8.26 8.37
N ALA A 283 -10.89 -8.92 9.53
CA ALA A 283 -9.77 -9.68 10.09
C ALA A 283 -9.62 -11.06 9.42
N ALA A 284 -8.37 -11.49 9.18
CA ALA A 284 -8.08 -12.82 8.62
C ALA A 284 -8.33 -13.94 9.64
N GLY A 285 -8.63 -15.16 9.17
CA GLY A 285 -8.84 -16.33 10.02
C GLY A 285 -7.75 -17.40 9.91
N TRP A 286 -7.04 -17.46 8.79
CA TRP A 286 -6.15 -18.60 8.48
C TRP A 286 -4.78 -18.21 7.93
N ASN A 287 -4.27 -17.03 8.28
CA ASN A 287 -2.89 -16.66 7.96
C ASN A 287 -1.91 -17.70 8.47
N LYS A 288 -0.92 -18.04 7.63
CA LYS A 288 0.18 -18.97 7.98
C LYS A 288 1.46 -18.24 8.36
N ASP A 289 1.68 -17.04 7.81
CA ASP A 289 2.94 -16.31 8.02
C ASP A 289 2.95 -15.52 9.34
N ASP A 290 1.75 -15.16 9.83
CA ASP A 290 1.56 -14.56 11.14
C ASP A 290 0.23 -15.06 11.77
N PRO A 291 0.19 -16.31 12.26
CA PRO A 291 -1.04 -16.90 12.78
C PRO A 291 -1.55 -16.24 14.06
N ALA A 292 -0.69 -15.49 14.77
CA ALA A 292 -1.08 -14.74 15.96
C ALA A 292 -2.02 -13.56 15.65
N GLN A 293 -2.04 -13.09 14.39
CA GLN A 293 -2.97 -12.05 13.91
C GLN A 293 -4.28 -12.62 13.34
N ASN A 294 -4.54 -13.93 13.48
CA ASN A 294 -5.82 -14.51 13.08
C ASN A 294 -6.92 -14.20 14.10
N MET A 295 -8.13 -13.97 13.60
CA MET A 295 -9.32 -13.83 14.43
C MET A 295 -9.57 -15.07 15.28
N ARG A 296 -10.19 -14.86 16.43
CA ARG A 296 -10.55 -15.94 17.36
C ARG A 296 -11.79 -16.67 16.85
N GLY A 297 -11.93 -17.95 17.23
CA GLY A 297 -13.16 -18.72 17.02
C GLY A 297 -13.42 -19.21 15.58
N VAL A 298 -12.40 -19.23 14.71
CA VAL A 298 -12.53 -19.62 13.30
C VAL A 298 -13.11 -21.03 13.07
N ALA A 299 -12.99 -21.94 14.04
CA ALA A 299 -13.57 -23.28 13.94
C ALA A 299 -15.10 -23.27 13.78
N ALA A 300 -15.79 -22.35 14.47
CA ALA A 300 -17.25 -22.22 14.36
C ALA A 300 -17.65 -21.70 12.97
N LEU A 301 -16.89 -20.73 12.43
CA LEU A 301 -17.07 -20.24 11.07
C LEU A 301 -16.84 -21.36 10.05
N GLN A 302 -15.73 -22.09 10.16
CA GLN A 302 -15.40 -23.18 9.25
C GLN A 302 -16.48 -24.26 9.23
N LYS A 303 -17.09 -24.59 10.38
CA LYS A 303 -18.21 -25.55 10.47
C LYS A 303 -19.44 -25.11 9.67
N LEU A 304 -19.78 -23.82 9.69
CA LEU A 304 -20.93 -23.28 8.93
C LEU A 304 -20.69 -23.31 7.42
N LEU A 305 -19.42 -23.21 7.01
CA LEU A 305 -18.99 -23.18 5.61
C LEU A 305 -18.87 -24.58 4.97
N VAL A 306 -19.05 -25.66 5.74
CA VAL A 306 -19.00 -27.04 5.22
C VAL A 306 -20.06 -27.25 4.14
N GLY A 307 -19.63 -27.87 3.03
CA GLY A 307 -20.46 -28.17 1.89
C GLY A 307 -20.63 -27.02 0.89
N TYR A 308 -19.84 -25.96 0.99
CA TYR A 308 -19.74 -24.89 -0.01
C TYR A 308 -18.32 -24.79 -0.58
N LYS A 309 -18.20 -24.23 -1.78
CA LYS A 309 -16.90 -23.78 -2.31
C LYS A 309 -16.71 -22.33 -1.91
N VAL A 310 -15.73 -22.04 -1.07
CA VAL A 310 -15.62 -20.75 -0.38
C VAL A 310 -14.32 -20.03 -0.71
N HIS A 311 -14.46 -18.78 -1.12
CA HIS A 311 -13.35 -17.81 -1.16
C HIS A 311 -13.61 -16.72 -0.13
N VAL A 312 -12.67 -16.53 0.78
CA VAL A 312 -12.70 -15.50 1.81
C VAL A 312 -11.78 -14.37 1.42
N PHE A 313 -12.28 -13.14 1.41
CA PHE A 313 -11.50 -11.93 1.15
C PHE A 313 -11.42 -11.12 2.45
N CYS A 314 -10.20 -10.83 2.88
CA CYS A 314 -9.93 -10.13 4.14
C CYS A 314 -8.68 -9.24 4.08
N GLY A 315 -8.46 -8.50 5.17
CA GLY A 315 -7.47 -7.43 5.28
C GLY A 315 -6.82 -7.34 6.66
N HIS A 316 -6.82 -6.12 7.23
CA HIS A 316 -6.42 -5.78 8.61
C HIS A 316 -4.92 -5.84 8.90
N THR A 317 -4.23 -6.82 8.33
CA THR A 317 -2.85 -7.15 8.72
C THR A 317 -1.77 -6.38 7.95
N HIS A 318 -2.14 -5.67 6.88
CA HIS A 318 -1.23 -4.94 5.97
C HIS A 318 -0.12 -5.82 5.36
N TYR A 319 -0.44 -7.08 5.05
CA TYR A 319 0.40 -7.94 4.24
C TYR A 319 -0.44 -8.86 3.35
N PHE A 320 0.16 -9.31 2.26
CA PHE A 320 -0.50 -10.15 1.27
C PHE A 320 -0.21 -11.62 1.57
N GLN A 321 -1.25 -12.46 1.64
CA GLN A 321 -1.10 -13.90 1.68
C GLN A 321 -2.33 -14.62 1.11
N ASN A 322 -2.05 -15.57 0.22
CA ASN A 322 -3.03 -16.53 -0.28
C ASN A 322 -2.90 -17.85 0.49
N VAL A 323 -4.01 -18.37 1.02
CA VAL A 323 -4.02 -19.60 1.83
C VAL A 323 -5.10 -20.56 1.37
N SER A 324 -4.69 -21.72 0.86
CA SER A 324 -5.56 -22.91 0.83
C SER A 324 -5.69 -23.45 2.25
N VAL A 325 -6.87 -23.28 2.84
CA VAL A 325 -7.21 -23.77 4.19
C VAL A 325 -7.56 -25.26 4.12
N ASN A 326 -8.36 -25.63 3.12
CA ASN A 326 -8.65 -27.00 2.72
C ASN A 326 -9.14 -27.01 1.26
N ALA A 327 -9.61 -28.17 0.77
CA ALA A 327 -10.02 -28.36 -0.62
C ALA A 327 -11.20 -27.46 -1.07
N SER A 328 -12.03 -26.96 -0.15
CA SER A 328 -13.20 -26.14 -0.47
C SER A 328 -13.19 -24.76 0.18
N LEU A 329 -12.15 -24.39 0.93
CA LEU A 329 -12.01 -23.11 1.62
C LEU A 329 -10.66 -22.47 1.31
N TYR A 330 -10.72 -21.30 0.70
CA TYR A 330 -9.56 -20.50 0.32
C TYR A 330 -9.67 -19.11 0.94
N GLN A 331 -8.57 -18.59 1.49
CA GLN A 331 -8.49 -17.22 2.01
C GLN A 331 -7.51 -16.39 1.18
N HIS A 332 -7.95 -15.19 0.81
CA HIS A 332 -7.14 -14.10 0.28
C HIS A 332 -7.01 -13.04 1.37
N ASN A 333 -5.87 -12.98 2.05
CA ASN A 333 -5.48 -11.85 2.87
C ASN A 333 -4.81 -10.83 1.96
N ILE A 334 -5.48 -9.72 1.72
CA ILE A 334 -5.13 -8.78 0.65
C ILE A 334 -4.16 -7.74 1.24
N GLY A 335 -3.11 -7.42 0.47
CA GLY A 335 -2.24 -6.29 0.79
C GLY A 335 -3.03 -4.99 0.86
N ALA A 336 -2.71 -4.13 1.81
CA ALA A 336 -3.36 -2.84 2.00
C ALA A 336 -3.15 -1.93 0.77
N ALA A 337 -4.21 -1.24 0.36
CA ALA A 337 -4.17 -0.19 -0.65
C ALA A 337 -3.33 1.02 -0.20
N SER A 338 -3.20 1.22 1.11
CA SER A 338 -2.30 2.19 1.72
C SER A 338 -0.86 1.69 1.89
N GLY A 339 -0.58 0.40 1.62
CA GLY A 339 0.67 -0.23 2.04
C GLY A 339 0.78 -0.23 3.58
N ALA A 340 1.97 0.00 4.13
CA ALA A 340 2.14 0.24 5.56
C ALA A 340 1.73 1.68 5.93
N TRP A 341 0.42 1.96 5.96
CA TRP A 341 -0.19 3.22 6.42
C TRP A 341 0.26 4.47 5.65
N TRP A 342 0.24 4.42 4.32
CA TRP A 342 0.74 5.49 3.45
C TRP A 342 2.20 5.88 3.72
N ASN A 343 2.94 5.06 4.46
CA ASN A 343 4.35 5.29 4.76
C ASN A 343 5.22 4.52 3.77
N GLY A 344 5.35 5.11 2.57
CA GLY A 344 5.88 4.48 1.38
C GLY A 344 4.77 3.83 0.54
N TRP A 345 5.14 2.82 -0.22
CA TRP A 345 4.29 2.12 -1.20
C TRP A 345 4.34 0.60 -1.03
N LEU A 346 5.01 0.07 0.00
CA LEU A 346 5.06 -1.36 0.30
C LEU A 346 4.22 -1.69 1.53
N ASN A 347 3.56 -2.84 1.47
CA ASN A 347 3.03 -3.58 2.60
C ASN A 347 4.16 -4.17 3.46
N ARG A 348 3.82 -4.63 4.66
CA ARG A 348 4.78 -5.17 5.65
C ARG A 348 5.59 -6.39 5.16
N CYS A 349 5.11 -7.06 4.11
CA CYS A 349 5.73 -8.22 3.46
C CYS A 349 6.55 -7.86 2.21
N GLY A 350 6.69 -6.58 1.86
CA GLY A 350 7.37 -6.14 0.63
C GLY A 350 6.49 -6.11 -0.61
N THR A 351 5.24 -6.60 -0.55
CA THR A 351 4.27 -6.47 -1.64
C THR A 351 3.90 -4.99 -1.84
N PRO A 352 3.98 -4.42 -3.04
CA PRO A 352 3.52 -3.05 -3.29
C PRO A 352 2.04 -2.86 -2.92
N ASN A 353 1.63 -1.64 -2.60
CA ASN A 353 0.25 -1.31 -2.30
C ASN A 353 -0.64 -1.49 -3.54
N GLY A 354 -1.86 -1.98 -3.34
CA GLY A 354 -2.67 -2.44 -4.46
C GLY A 354 -4.00 -3.03 -4.05
N TYR A 355 -4.56 -3.83 -4.93
CA TYR A 355 -5.85 -4.48 -4.78
C TYR A 355 -5.87 -5.79 -5.56
N LEU A 356 -6.81 -6.67 -5.25
CA LEU A 356 -6.98 -7.94 -5.96
C LEU A 356 -8.07 -7.81 -7.02
N VAL A 357 -7.78 -8.28 -8.24
CA VAL A 357 -8.75 -8.40 -9.33
C VAL A 357 -9.05 -9.88 -9.52
N VAL A 358 -10.33 -10.23 -9.52
CA VAL A 358 -10.81 -11.61 -9.54
C VAL A 358 -11.74 -11.80 -10.74
N ASP A 359 -11.45 -12.79 -11.57
CA ASP A 359 -12.34 -13.27 -12.61
C ASP A 359 -13.16 -14.44 -12.07
N VAL A 360 -14.48 -14.24 -11.97
CA VAL A 360 -15.42 -15.27 -11.56
C VAL A 360 -16.18 -15.76 -12.79
N SER A 361 -16.12 -17.08 -13.03
CA SER A 361 -16.85 -17.75 -14.11
C SER A 361 -17.54 -19.01 -13.60
N GLY A 362 -18.85 -18.92 -13.39
CA GLY A 362 -19.62 -19.98 -12.74
C GLY A 362 -19.21 -20.11 -11.28
N THR A 363 -18.62 -21.25 -10.92
CA THR A 363 -18.05 -21.49 -9.59
C THR A 363 -16.53 -21.42 -9.57
N ASN A 364 -15.89 -21.10 -10.70
CA ASN A 364 -14.44 -20.92 -10.80
C ASN A 364 -14.06 -19.49 -10.44
N VAL A 365 -12.99 -19.36 -9.67
CA VAL A 365 -12.46 -18.09 -9.16
C VAL A 365 -10.97 -18.09 -9.50
N ASP A 366 -10.58 -17.19 -10.40
CA ASP A 366 -9.18 -16.89 -10.71
C ASP A 366 -8.89 -15.46 -10.25
N TRP A 367 -7.66 -15.18 -9.84
CA TRP A 367 -7.30 -13.87 -9.33
C TRP A 367 -5.95 -13.40 -9.85
N GLN A 368 -5.72 -12.10 -9.71
CA GLN A 368 -4.43 -11.47 -9.91
C GLN A 368 -4.32 -10.26 -9.00
N TYR A 369 -3.21 -10.16 -8.28
CA TYR A 369 -2.89 -8.91 -7.58
C TYR A 369 -2.58 -7.80 -8.57
N LYS A 370 -3.00 -6.57 -8.27
CA LYS A 370 -2.74 -5.39 -9.08
C LYS A 370 -2.10 -4.32 -8.21
N SER A 371 -0.78 -4.21 -8.32
CA SER A 371 -0.02 -3.13 -7.70
C SER A 371 -0.39 -1.79 -8.32
N THR A 372 -0.66 -0.79 -7.48
CA THR A 372 -1.11 0.54 -7.89
C THR A 372 -0.04 1.23 -8.72
N GLY A 373 -0.36 1.69 -9.93
CA GLY A 373 0.60 2.36 -10.82
C GLY A 373 1.48 1.41 -11.66
N PHE A 374 1.37 0.09 -11.46
CA PHE A 374 2.15 -0.91 -12.20
C PHE A 374 1.29 -1.75 -13.14
N PRO A 375 1.83 -2.30 -14.24
CA PRO A 375 1.12 -3.30 -15.04
C PRO A 375 0.84 -4.58 -14.25
N PHE A 376 -0.17 -5.36 -14.65
CA PHE A 376 -0.48 -6.68 -14.05
C PHE A 376 0.71 -7.65 -14.07
N SER A 377 1.67 -7.47 -14.99
CA SER A 377 2.89 -8.29 -15.08
C SER A 377 3.88 -8.04 -13.95
N TYR A 378 3.77 -6.91 -13.22
CA TYR A 378 4.62 -6.65 -12.07
C TYR A 378 4.11 -7.44 -10.86
N GLN A 379 4.68 -8.63 -10.64
CA GLN A 379 4.32 -9.54 -9.54
C GLN A 379 5.50 -10.01 -8.70
N MET A 380 6.67 -9.41 -8.92
CA MET A 380 7.84 -9.73 -8.12
C MET A 380 8.83 -8.57 -8.05
N THR A 381 9.52 -8.49 -6.91
CA THR A 381 10.77 -7.74 -6.77
C THR A 381 11.93 -8.73 -6.83
N LEU A 382 12.94 -8.41 -7.63
CA LEU A 382 14.13 -9.23 -7.81
C LEU A 382 15.33 -8.56 -7.16
N TYR A 383 16.11 -9.36 -6.46
CA TYR A 383 17.35 -8.97 -5.80
C TYR A 383 18.48 -9.76 -6.43
N ASP A 384 19.45 -9.06 -6.98
CA ASP A 384 20.65 -9.71 -7.51
C ASP A 384 21.50 -10.29 -6.38
N LYS A 385 22.46 -11.14 -6.73
CA LYS A 385 23.40 -11.73 -5.80
C LYS A 385 24.10 -10.65 -4.96
N GLY A 386 23.94 -10.72 -3.64
CA GLY A 386 24.50 -9.76 -2.68
C GLY A 386 23.58 -8.59 -2.34
N GLU A 387 22.45 -8.41 -3.03
CA GLU A 387 21.53 -7.30 -2.75
C GLU A 387 20.58 -7.59 -1.59
N PHE A 388 20.25 -8.86 -1.35
CA PHE A 388 19.45 -9.28 -0.20
C PHE A 388 20.39 -9.63 0.97
N GLY A 389 20.50 -8.72 1.95
CA GLY A 389 21.58 -8.76 2.95
C GLY A 389 21.67 -10.05 3.79
N THR A 390 20.56 -10.73 4.05
CA THR A 390 20.56 -12.02 4.77
C THR A 390 20.81 -13.23 3.86
N GLN A 391 20.87 -13.02 2.54
CA GLN A 391 21.04 -14.04 1.50
C GLN A 391 22.16 -13.65 0.50
N PRO A 392 23.37 -13.27 0.95
CA PRO A 392 24.39 -12.65 0.10
C PRO A 392 24.89 -13.56 -1.06
N GLY A 393 24.75 -14.87 -0.91
CA GLY A 393 25.13 -15.85 -1.94
C GLY A 393 24.07 -16.14 -3.01
N TYR A 394 22.89 -15.54 -2.91
CA TYR A 394 21.71 -15.93 -3.70
C TYR A 394 21.13 -14.75 -4.49
N VAL A 395 20.54 -15.07 -5.64
CA VAL A 395 19.49 -14.26 -6.23
C VAL A 395 18.20 -14.54 -5.46
N VAL A 396 17.50 -13.49 -5.03
CA VAL A 396 16.25 -13.60 -4.26
C VAL A 396 15.11 -12.95 -5.04
N ALA A 397 13.95 -13.57 -5.00
CA ALA A 397 12.72 -13.03 -5.57
C ALA A 397 11.63 -12.98 -4.48
N ASN A 398 11.05 -11.80 -4.30
CA ASN A 398 9.83 -11.63 -3.53
C ASN A 398 8.64 -11.68 -4.52
N ILE A 399 7.82 -12.73 -4.48
CA ILE A 399 6.81 -13.07 -5.50
C ILE A 399 5.43 -13.21 -4.85
N TRP A 400 4.74 -12.10 -4.65
CA TRP A 400 3.61 -12.01 -3.73
C TRP A 400 2.37 -12.83 -4.11
N ASP A 401 1.95 -12.84 -5.38
CA ASP A 401 0.76 -13.58 -5.82
C ASP A 401 1.05 -15.07 -6.06
N THR A 402 1.63 -15.73 -5.05
CA THR A 402 1.94 -17.16 -5.04
C THR A 402 1.25 -17.86 -3.88
N ASP A 403 1.00 -19.15 -4.07
CA ASP A 403 0.45 -20.06 -3.06
C ASP A 403 1.24 -21.39 -3.07
N ALA A 404 0.75 -22.40 -2.33
CA ALA A 404 1.41 -23.70 -2.25
C ALA A 404 1.42 -24.49 -3.58
N ALA A 405 0.50 -24.20 -4.50
CA ALA A 405 0.40 -24.87 -5.79
C ALA A 405 1.20 -24.16 -6.90
N SER A 406 1.70 -22.96 -6.63
CA SER A 406 2.51 -22.17 -7.57
C SER A 406 3.89 -22.81 -7.82
N LYS A 407 4.29 -22.89 -9.08
CA LYS A 407 5.61 -23.39 -9.51
C LYS A 407 6.54 -22.23 -9.84
N VAL A 408 7.73 -22.18 -9.25
CA VAL A 408 8.74 -21.14 -9.50
C VAL A 408 10.02 -21.77 -10.05
N GLU A 409 10.25 -21.61 -11.34
CA GLU A 409 11.42 -22.14 -12.07
C GLU A 409 12.43 -21.03 -12.34
N TRP A 410 13.69 -21.38 -12.47
CA TRP A 410 14.73 -20.42 -12.87
C TRP A 410 15.66 -21.00 -13.93
N TYR A 411 16.15 -20.08 -14.76
CA TYR A 411 17.03 -20.33 -15.87
C TYR A 411 18.28 -19.47 -15.70
N GLN A 412 19.44 -20.05 -16.00
CA GLN A 412 20.69 -19.30 -16.13
C GLN A 412 21.14 -19.36 -17.58
N ASP A 413 21.29 -18.20 -18.21
CA ASP A 413 21.73 -18.07 -19.61
C ASP A 413 20.91 -18.98 -20.56
N ASN A 414 19.58 -18.94 -20.39
CA ASN A 414 18.57 -19.77 -21.08
C ASN A 414 18.56 -21.28 -20.79
N LYS A 415 19.44 -21.79 -19.91
CA LYS A 415 19.40 -23.18 -19.44
C LYS A 415 18.48 -23.28 -18.21
N LEU A 416 17.51 -24.21 -18.22
CA LEU A 416 16.70 -24.51 -17.03
C LEU A 416 17.59 -25.10 -15.93
N MET A 417 17.55 -24.49 -14.75
CA MET A 417 18.37 -24.90 -13.61
C MET A 417 17.54 -25.57 -12.50
N GLY A 418 16.22 -25.62 -12.64
CA GLY A 418 15.28 -26.25 -11.71
C GLY A 418 14.33 -25.25 -11.04
N THR A 419 13.78 -25.63 -9.90
CA THR A 419 12.88 -24.78 -9.10
C THR A 419 13.65 -23.93 -8.10
N MET A 420 13.21 -22.69 -7.86
CA MET A 420 13.76 -21.87 -6.78
C MET A 420 13.36 -22.43 -5.40
N GLN A 421 14.24 -22.29 -4.41
CA GLN A 421 13.95 -22.67 -3.03
C GLN A 421 13.09 -21.60 -2.36
N ARG A 422 11.89 -21.97 -1.91
CA ARG A 422 11.05 -21.10 -1.07
C ARG A 422 11.63 -20.98 0.34
N PHE A 423 11.55 -19.80 0.96
CA PHE A 423 11.86 -19.59 2.37
C PHE A 423 10.94 -18.52 2.98
N THR A 424 10.86 -18.48 4.31
CA THR A 424 10.12 -17.45 5.03
C THR A 424 11.10 -16.46 5.66
N GLY A 425 10.83 -15.16 5.54
CA GLY A 425 11.66 -14.12 6.14
C GLY A 425 11.06 -12.73 5.98
N VAL A 426 11.82 -11.71 6.37
CA VAL A 426 11.45 -10.31 6.17
C VAL A 426 11.96 -9.85 4.80
N ASP A 427 11.08 -9.21 4.04
CA ASP A 427 11.45 -8.55 2.79
C ASP A 427 12.56 -7.50 3.03
N PHE A 428 13.58 -7.50 2.17
CA PHE A 428 14.75 -6.67 2.39
C PHE A 428 14.43 -5.17 2.22
N ASP A 429 13.64 -4.78 1.22
CA ASP A 429 13.29 -3.37 0.99
C ASP A 429 12.51 -2.79 2.16
N PHE A 430 11.55 -3.55 2.70
CA PHE A 430 10.81 -3.15 3.87
C PHE A 430 11.69 -3.16 5.14
N GLY A 431 12.45 -4.23 5.34
CA GLY A 431 13.28 -4.44 6.52
C GLY A 431 14.44 -3.47 6.66
N SER A 432 14.93 -2.89 5.55
CA SER A 432 16.07 -1.97 5.55
C SER A 432 15.70 -0.49 5.66
N ARG A 433 14.47 -0.16 6.08
CA ARG A 433 14.05 1.24 6.31
C ARG A 433 14.79 1.84 7.51
N LEU A 434 15.18 3.13 7.39
CA LEU A 434 15.94 3.85 8.42
C LEU A 434 15.12 4.16 9.68
N ILE A 435 13.83 4.51 9.50
CA ILE A 435 12.91 4.78 10.60
C ILE A 435 11.87 3.66 10.59
N PRO A 436 11.88 2.75 11.58
CA PRO A 436 10.93 1.66 11.63
C PRO A 436 9.55 2.19 12.02
N PHE A 437 8.68 2.38 11.03
CA PHE A 437 7.26 2.60 11.25
C PHE A 437 6.50 1.34 10.81
N GLY A 438 5.77 0.75 11.76
CA GLY A 438 5.16 -0.56 11.58
C GLY A 438 6.16 -1.70 11.72
N ARG A 439 5.70 -2.85 12.22
CA ARG A 439 6.53 -4.06 12.35
C ARG A 439 6.62 -4.75 10.98
N PRO A 440 7.79 -5.17 10.49
CA PRO A 440 7.86 -6.04 9.32
C PRO A 440 7.04 -7.32 9.54
N ALA A 441 6.49 -7.88 8.47
CA ALA A 441 5.87 -9.19 8.51
C ALA A 441 6.85 -10.21 7.93
N ASN A 442 6.90 -11.39 8.55
CA ASN A 442 7.45 -12.54 7.86
C ASN A 442 6.56 -12.84 6.64
N THR A 443 7.19 -13.28 5.56
CA THR A 443 6.47 -13.65 4.35
C THR A 443 7.04 -14.95 3.77
N SER A 444 6.13 -15.85 3.39
CA SER A 444 6.40 -17.13 2.72
C SER A 444 6.48 -17.02 1.19
N HIS A 445 6.37 -15.81 0.65
CA HIS A 445 6.48 -15.55 -0.77
C HIS A 445 7.88 -15.05 -1.17
N LEU A 446 8.92 -15.51 -0.46
CA LEU A 446 10.33 -15.33 -0.82
C LEU A 446 10.92 -16.62 -1.41
N PHE A 447 11.68 -16.47 -2.49
CA PHE A 447 12.31 -17.55 -3.23
C PHE A 447 13.77 -17.21 -3.50
N ARG A 448 14.65 -18.21 -3.49
CA ARG A 448 16.08 -18.02 -3.78
C ARG A 448 16.63 -19.07 -4.72
N CYS A 449 17.60 -18.67 -5.54
CA CYS A 449 18.46 -19.57 -6.30
C CYS A 449 19.92 -19.14 -6.17
N LYS A 450 20.84 -20.10 -6.31
CA LYS A 450 22.28 -19.87 -6.22
C LYS A 450 22.87 -19.97 -7.64
N PRO A 451 23.22 -18.84 -8.28
CA PRO A 451 23.84 -18.87 -9.60
C PRO A 451 25.15 -19.65 -9.60
N VAL A 452 25.46 -20.30 -10.71
CA VAL A 452 26.71 -21.05 -10.91
C VAL A 452 27.70 -20.17 -11.67
N GLY A 453 28.82 -19.81 -11.04
CA GLY A 453 29.83 -18.96 -11.67
C GLY A 453 29.30 -17.56 -12.02
N LYS A 454 29.79 -17.00 -13.14
CA LYS A 454 29.28 -15.75 -13.74
C LYS A 454 28.07 -16.09 -14.63
N TYR A 455 27.13 -15.16 -14.74
CA TYR A 455 25.94 -15.28 -15.59
C TYR A 455 25.72 -13.98 -16.38
N LYS A 456 25.14 -14.09 -17.57
CA LYS A 456 24.63 -12.96 -18.34
C LYS A 456 23.18 -12.65 -17.98
N GLU A 457 22.42 -13.69 -17.66
CA GLU A 457 20.99 -13.59 -17.34
C GLU A 457 20.57 -14.66 -16.32
N ILE A 458 19.78 -14.25 -15.32
CA ILE A 458 18.94 -15.12 -14.50
C ILE A 458 17.49 -14.80 -14.81
N LYS A 459 16.76 -15.77 -15.36
CA LYS A 459 15.33 -15.64 -15.68
C LYS A 459 14.50 -16.51 -14.74
N ILE A 460 13.51 -15.92 -14.09
CA ILE A 460 12.61 -16.58 -13.15
C ILE A 460 11.24 -16.67 -13.80
N VAL A 461 10.65 -17.86 -13.83
CA VAL A 461 9.34 -18.13 -14.41
C VAL A 461 8.42 -18.68 -13.32
N VAL A 462 7.38 -17.93 -13.01
CA VAL A 462 6.34 -18.30 -12.05
C VAL A 462 5.13 -18.79 -12.83
N THR A 463 4.60 -19.95 -12.48
CA THR A 463 3.32 -20.45 -12.99
C THR A 463 2.36 -20.55 -11.81
N ASN A 464 1.29 -19.77 -11.83
CA ASN A 464 0.27 -19.80 -10.79
C ASN A 464 -0.65 -21.04 -10.95
N PRO A 465 -1.58 -21.31 -10.01
CA PRO A 465 -2.47 -22.48 -10.08
C PRO A 465 -3.39 -22.51 -11.31
N SER A 466 -3.74 -21.35 -11.87
CA SER A 466 -4.53 -21.25 -13.10
C SER A 466 -3.70 -21.38 -14.39
N GLY A 467 -2.38 -21.61 -14.28
CA GLY A 467 -1.47 -21.78 -15.41
C GLY A 467 -0.92 -20.47 -16.00
N ARG A 468 -1.29 -19.31 -15.45
CA ARG A 468 -0.74 -18.01 -15.86
C ARG A 468 0.74 -17.95 -15.54
N LYS A 469 1.53 -17.58 -16.55
CA LYS A 469 2.99 -17.43 -16.43
C LYS A 469 3.40 -15.99 -16.23
N MET A 470 4.39 -15.80 -15.37
CA MET A 470 4.98 -14.51 -15.06
C MET A 470 6.49 -14.66 -15.09
N THR A 471 7.18 -13.67 -15.64
CA THR A 471 8.63 -13.74 -15.80
C THR A 471 9.30 -12.53 -15.18
N GLY A 472 10.37 -12.78 -14.43
CA GLY A 472 11.31 -11.79 -13.96
C GLY A 472 12.70 -12.09 -14.50
N VAL A 473 13.49 -11.06 -14.78
CA VAL A 473 14.84 -11.23 -15.35
C VAL A 473 15.83 -10.33 -14.62
N ILE A 474 16.97 -10.90 -14.23
CA ILE A 474 18.15 -10.17 -13.77
C ILE A 474 19.24 -10.31 -14.83
N ARG A 475 19.82 -9.19 -15.26
CA ARG A 475 21.01 -9.15 -16.09
C ARG A 475 22.05 -8.30 -15.36
N PRO A 476 23.21 -8.86 -14.98
CA PRO A 476 24.29 -8.05 -14.43
C PRO A 476 24.67 -6.95 -15.41
N SER A 477 24.50 -5.69 -15.01
CA SER A 477 24.88 -4.53 -15.81
C SER A 477 25.53 -3.49 -14.92
N VAL A 478 26.38 -2.65 -15.53
CA VAL A 478 26.89 -1.46 -14.86
C VAL A 478 25.76 -0.45 -14.79
N SER A 479 25.31 -0.12 -13.58
CA SER A 479 24.25 0.86 -13.39
C SER A 479 24.75 2.29 -13.66
N VAL A 480 23.90 3.14 -14.24
CA VAL A 480 24.20 4.57 -14.41
C VAL A 480 23.56 5.32 -13.25
N ILE A 481 24.36 6.13 -12.56
CA ILE A 481 23.91 7.02 -11.50
C ILE A 481 24.05 8.46 -12.00
N ALA A 482 22.94 9.21 -12.04
CA ALA A 482 22.94 10.59 -12.52
C ALA A 482 23.46 11.54 -11.45
N HIS A 483 24.73 11.96 -11.58
CA HIS A 483 25.41 12.89 -10.67
C HIS A 483 24.65 14.21 -10.61
N ARG A 484 24.14 14.56 -9.42
CA ARG A 484 23.30 15.73 -9.16
C ARG A 484 22.08 15.83 -10.10
N GLY A 485 21.55 14.70 -10.54
CA GLY A 485 20.47 14.60 -11.53
C GLY A 485 20.92 14.78 -13.00
N GLY A 486 22.21 14.79 -13.28
CA GLY A 486 22.80 15.03 -14.60
C GLY A 486 23.22 16.49 -14.79
N ALA A 487 24.18 16.96 -13.97
CA ALA A 487 24.67 18.35 -13.97
C ALA A 487 25.18 18.83 -15.34
N GLY A 488 25.61 17.91 -16.21
CA GLY A 488 26.02 18.22 -17.58
C GLY A 488 24.86 18.61 -18.51
N LEU A 489 23.61 18.36 -18.10
CA LEU A 489 22.40 18.53 -18.93
C LEU A 489 21.46 19.61 -18.38
N TYR A 490 21.34 19.69 -17.06
CA TYR A 490 20.44 20.60 -16.33
C TYR A 490 21.18 21.24 -15.16
N PRO A 491 20.71 22.38 -14.61
CA PRO A 491 21.24 22.91 -13.37
C PRO A 491 21.19 21.83 -12.29
N GLU A 492 22.34 21.56 -11.69
CA GLU A 492 22.55 20.47 -10.74
C GLU A 492 21.61 20.51 -9.53
N ASN A 493 21.33 19.34 -8.95
CA ASN A 493 20.58 19.20 -7.69
C ASN A 493 19.18 19.87 -7.72
N THR A 494 18.60 20.04 -8.91
CA THR A 494 17.24 20.59 -9.11
C THR A 494 16.21 19.50 -9.35
N ILE A 495 14.94 19.79 -9.09
CA ILE A 495 13.84 18.86 -9.40
C ILE A 495 13.83 18.55 -10.90
N GLU A 496 14.06 19.55 -11.75
CA GLU A 496 14.06 19.42 -13.20
C GLU A 496 15.18 18.50 -13.70
N ALA A 497 16.38 18.57 -13.11
CA ALA A 497 17.47 17.65 -13.40
C ALA A 497 17.08 16.20 -13.07
N MET A 498 16.56 15.97 -11.85
CA MET A 498 16.12 14.65 -11.41
C MET A 498 15.04 14.07 -12.32
N LEU A 499 14.01 14.85 -12.64
CA LEU A 499 12.94 14.41 -13.54
C LEU A 499 13.46 14.13 -14.95
N ASN A 500 14.45 14.88 -15.44
CA ASN A 500 15.09 14.60 -16.71
C ASN A 500 15.88 13.29 -16.69
N ALA A 501 16.65 13.01 -15.63
CA ALA A 501 17.35 11.74 -15.47
C ALA A 501 16.37 10.55 -15.48
N VAL A 502 15.24 10.65 -14.79
CA VAL A 502 14.19 9.62 -14.83
C VAL A 502 13.64 9.42 -16.25
N LYS A 503 13.38 10.51 -16.99
CA LYS A 503 12.93 10.43 -18.41
C LYS A 503 13.93 9.73 -19.32
N LEU A 504 15.23 9.86 -19.04
CA LEU A 504 16.29 9.18 -19.78
C LEU A 504 16.39 7.68 -19.46
N GLY A 505 15.65 7.19 -18.45
CA GLY A 505 15.68 5.80 -18.00
C GLY A 505 16.72 5.52 -16.92
N VAL A 506 17.27 6.55 -16.27
CA VAL A 506 18.17 6.39 -15.12
C VAL A 506 17.39 5.84 -13.93
N THR A 507 17.95 4.83 -13.28
CA THR A 507 17.33 4.15 -12.12
C THR A 507 17.93 4.54 -10.77
N ASP A 508 18.97 5.37 -10.75
CA ASP A 508 19.65 5.82 -9.53
C ASP A 508 20.01 7.30 -9.65
N LEU A 509 19.50 8.11 -8.71
CA LEU A 509 19.67 9.55 -8.69
C LEU A 509 20.64 9.92 -7.58
N GLU A 510 21.72 10.60 -7.93
CA GLU A 510 22.69 11.10 -6.96
C GLU A 510 22.39 12.56 -6.61
N MET A 511 22.52 12.90 -5.34
CA MET A 511 22.31 14.26 -4.84
C MET A 511 23.04 14.56 -3.54
N ASP A 512 23.29 15.85 -3.30
CA ASP A 512 24.08 16.34 -2.18
C ASP A 512 23.22 17.09 -1.16
N LEU A 513 23.49 16.95 0.14
CA LEU A 513 22.73 17.62 1.19
C LEU A 513 23.51 18.72 1.89
N HIS A 514 22.79 19.82 2.18
CA HIS A 514 23.11 20.86 3.16
C HIS A 514 21.91 21.14 4.05
N VAL A 515 22.07 22.01 5.05
CA VAL A 515 20.97 22.40 5.94
C VAL A 515 20.95 23.90 6.20
N THR A 516 19.74 24.47 6.25
CA THR A 516 19.51 25.88 6.58
C THR A 516 19.67 26.16 8.07
N LYS A 517 19.76 27.44 8.44
CA LYS A 517 19.84 27.92 9.83
C LYS A 517 18.71 27.37 10.72
N ASP A 518 17.51 27.24 10.16
CA ASP A 518 16.29 26.75 10.82
C ASP A 518 16.09 25.23 10.66
N GLY A 519 17.12 24.49 10.24
CA GLY A 519 17.13 23.02 10.26
C GLY A 519 16.40 22.35 9.10
N VAL A 520 16.16 23.06 7.99
CA VAL A 520 15.57 22.49 6.78
C VAL A 520 16.67 21.89 5.90
N VAL A 521 16.59 20.57 5.68
CA VAL A 521 17.52 19.85 4.79
C VAL A 521 17.20 20.16 3.34
N VAL A 522 18.22 20.60 2.60
CA VAL A 522 18.13 21.09 1.23
C VAL A 522 19.14 20.38 0.34
N VAL A 523 18.92 20.42 -0.97
CA VAL A 523 19.75 19.71 -1.94
C VAL A 523 20.67 20.69 -2.66
N SER A 524 21.97 20.58 -2.44
CA SER A 524 23.00 21.44 -3.03
C SER A 524 24.37 20.81 -2.83
N HIS A 525 25.27 20.95 -3.81
CA HIS A 525 26.63 20.45 -3.68
C HIS A 525 27.46 21.30 -2.72
N ASP A 526 27.49 22.61 -2.97
CA ASP A 526 28.30 23.56 -2.21
C ASP A 526 27.57 24.04 -0.96
N PRO A 527 28.28 24.37 0.13
CA PRO A 527 27.67 24.97 1.32
C PRO A 527 27.20 26.41 1.12
N TYR A 528 27.16 26.88 -0.14
CA TYR A 528 26.82 28.24 -0.50
C TYR A 528 25.86 28.29 -1.69
N VAL A 529 25.02 29.32 -1.71
CA VAL A 529 24.21 29.69 -2.88
C VAL A 529 24.69 31.02 -3.44
N ILE A 530 24.74 31.13 -4.77
CA ILE A 530 25.03 32.39 -5.46
C ILE A 530 23.70 33.04 -5.85
N GLY A 531 23.42 34.24 -5.34
CA GLY A 531 22.25 35.03 -5.70
C GLY A 531 22.66 36.46 -6.06
N TYR A 532 22.26 36.93 -7.25
CA TYR A 532 22.64 38.25 -7.79
C TYR A 532 24.16 38.52 -7.74
N GLY A 533 24.98 37.51 -8.06
CA GLY A 533 26.44 37.61 -8.06
C GLY A 533 27.11 37.56 -6.68
N LYS A 534 26.34 37.42 -5.59
CA LYS A 534 26.88 37.30 -4.22
C LYS A 534 26.73 35.87 -3.68
N LYS A 535 27.78 35.40 -3.00
CA LYS A 535 27.83 34.08 -2.34
C LYS A 535 27.28 34.17 -0.91
N TYR A 536 26.36 33.28 -0.55
CA TYR A 536 25.73 33.21 0.77
C TYR A 536 25.86 31.80 1.37
N PRO A 537 26.38 31.64 2.60
CA PRO A 537 26.38 30.34 3.26
C PRO A 537 24.95 29.83 3.50
N ILE A 538 24.64 28.61 3.06
CA ILE A 538 23.30 28.02 3.21
C ILE A 538 22.89 27.96 4.70
N TYR A 539 23.81 27.53 5.57
CA TYR A 539 23.59 27.43 7.01
C TYR A 539 23.40 28.77 7.73
N SER A 540 23.68 29.90 7.06
CA SER A 540 23.38 31.24 7.60
C SER A 540 21.96 31.73 7.28
N LEU A 541 21.29 31.10 6.32
CA LEU A 541 19.97 31.50 5.82
C LEU A 541 18.87 30.63 6.43
N THR A 542 17.72 31.21 6.75
CA THR A 542 16.50 30.42 6.99
C THR A 542 15.94 29.86 5.68
N TRP A 543 15.07 28.86 5.74
CA TRP A 543 14.40 28.31 4.55
C TRP A 543 13.73 29.40 3.72
N LYS A 544 13.00 30.32 4.37
CA LYS A 544 12.35 31.45 3.71
C LYS A 544 13.35 32.33 2.95
N GLN A 545 14.50 32.61 3.55
CA GLN A 545 15.55 33.43 2.92
C GLN A 545 16.22 32.70 1.76
N LEU A 546 16.46 31.39 1.89
CA LEU A 546 17.06 30.58 0.83
C LEU A 546 16.11 30.46 -0.38
N THR A 547 14.82 30.22 -0.16
CA THR A 547 13.84 30.11 -1.26
C THR A 547 13.67 31.38 -2.09
N ALA A 548 14.07 32.53 -1.57
CA ALA A 548 14.06 33.78 -2.32
C ALA A 548 15.25 33.91 -3.30
N LYS A 549 16.22 32.98 -3.27
CA LYS A 549 17.40 32.99 -4.14
C LYS A 549 17.12 32.17 -5.40
N VAL A 550 17.25 32.81 -6.56
CA VAL A 550 17.17 32.15 -7.86
C VAL A 550 18.53 31.54 -8.20
N ILE A 551 18.53 30.29 -8.66
CA ILE A 551 19.68 29.55 -9.17
C ILE A 551 19.39 29.02 -10.57
N GLY A 552 20.40 28.44 -11.23
CA GLY A 552 20.30 27.80 -12.55
C GLY A 552 20.20 28.77 -13.73
N ASN A 553 20.07 30.07 -13.45
CA ASN A 553 19.99 31.13 -14.43
C ASN A 553 21.38 31.54 -14.96
N VAL A 554 22.44 31.08 -14.30
CA VAL A 554 23.83 31.19 -14.74
C VAL A 554 24.35 29.78 -14.99
N LYS A 555 25.00 29.57 -16.13
CA LYS A 555 25.60 28.28 -16.46
C LYS A 555 26.89 28.09 -15.67
N ASP A 556 27.11 26.88 -15.17
CA ASP A 556 28.41 26.48 -14.65
C ASP A 556 29.43 26.46 -15.81
N PRO A 557 30.59 27.13 -15.69
CA PRO A 557 31.67 27.03 -16.67
C PRO A 557 32.14 25.60 -16.92
N ALA A 558 32.03 24.69 -15.94
CA ALA A 558 32.32 23.27 -16.11
C ALA A 558 31.27 22.55 -17.00
N PHE A 559 30.04 23.10 -17.06
CA PHE A 559 28.92 22.54 -17.83
C PHE A 559 28.29 23.58 -18.78
N PRO A 560 29.05 24.08 -19.78
CA PRO A 560 28.58 25.17 -20.64
C PRO A 560 27.36 24.78 -21.51
N ASN A 561 27.11 23.48 -21.68
CA ASN A 561 25.98 22.94 -22.43
C ASN A 561 24.74 22.61 -21.57
N SER A 562 24.82 22.78 -20.25
CA SER A 562 23.68 22.64 -19.35
C SER A 562 22.56 23.62 -19.74
N LYS A 563 21.30 23.21 -19.55
CA LYS A 563 20.16 24.12 -19.73
C LYS A 563 20.19 25.24 -18.70
N ARG A 564 19.70 26.41 -19.10
CA ARG A 564 19.47 27.55 -18.20
C ARG A 564 18.04 27.51 -17.71
N LEU A 565 17.82 27.59 -16.40
CA LEU A 565 16.50 27.60 -15.78
C LEU A 565 16.42 28.66 -14.68
N TYR A 566 15.24 29.23 -14.45
CA TYR A 566 15.00 30.04 -13.26
C TYR A 566 14.35 29.13 -12.22
N THR A 567 15.14 28.69 -11.25
CA THR A 567 14.67 27.76 -10.21
C THR A 567 15.31 28.08 -8.87
N HIS A 568 15.08 27.24 -7.87
CA HIS A 568 15.49 27.46 -6.48
C HIS A 568 16.12 26.18 -5.91
N VAL A 569 16.96 26.35 -4.88
CA VAL A 569 17.49 25.22 -4.11
C VAL A 569 16.31 24.44 -3.52
N PRO A 570 16.12 23.16 -3.87
CA PRO A 570 14.95 22.42 -3.40
C PRO A 570 15.15 21.91 -1.98
N LYS A 571 14.05 21.82 -1.23
CA LYS A 571 13.98 21.03 -0.02
C LYS A 571 14.03 19.54 -0.38
N LEU A 572 14.82 18.76 0.34
CA LEU A 572 15.03 17.33 0.06
C LEU A 572 13.71 16.55 -0.09
N THR A 573 12.80 16.72 0.86
CA THR A 573 11.52 16.00 0.85
C THR A 573 10.68 16.34 -0.37
N THR A 574 10.68 17.62 -0.80
CA THR A 574 9.92 18.06 -1.97
C THR A 574 10.49 17.45 -3.24
N LEU A 575 11.82 17.38 -3.37
CA LEU A 575 12.47 16.77 -4.52
C LEU A 575 12.15 15.27 -4.62
N ILE A 576 12.28 14.52 -3.52
CA ILE A 576 11.92 13.09 -3.49
C ILE A 576 10.44 12.90 -3.86
N ASP A 577 9.53 13.69 -3.26
CA ASP A 577 8.10 13.62 -3.54
C ASP A 577 7.78 13.87 -5.02
N SER A 578 8.44 14.85 -5.64
CA SER A 578 8.27 15.15 -7.07
C SER A 578 8.70 13.99 -7.95
N VAL A 579 9.83 13.34 -7.64
CA VAL A 579 10.34 12.19 -8.38
C VAL A 579 9.42 10.97 -8.22
N GLU A 580 9.05 10.60 -6.99
CA GLU A 580 8.17 9.44 -6.74
C GLU A 580 6.79 9.65 -7.39
N THR A 581 6.23 10.87 -7.27
CA THR A 581 4.97 11.24 -7.93
C THR A 581 5.10 11.12 -9.45
N TYR A 582 6.19 11.60 -10.03
CA TYR A 582 6.43 11.51 -11.47
C TYR A 582 6.51 10.05 -11.94
N CYS A 583 7.30 9.21 -11.25
CA CYS A 583 7.40 7.79 -11.59
C CYS A 583 6.03 7.13 -11.55
N HIS A 584 5.23 7.42 -10.52
CA HIS A 584 3.89 6.88 -10.37
C HIS A 584 2.95 7.29 -11.52
N LEU A 585 2.85 8.61 -11.79
CA LEU A 585 1.97 9.14 -12.84
C LEU A 585 2.33 8.61 -14.23
N HIS A 586 3.61 8.33 -14.48
CA HIS A 586 4.11 7.82 -15.75
C HIS A 586 4.30 6.29 -15.78
N ARG A 587 3.87 5.58 -14.73
CA ARG A 587 3.99 4.11 -14.62
C ARG A 587 5.42 3.60 -14.80
N LEU A 588 6.38 4.36 -14.30
CA LEU A 588 7.80 4.02 -14.32
C LEU A 588 8.18 3.26 -13.04
N PRO A 589 9.16 2.34 -13.12
CA PRO A 589 9.73 1.71 -11.93
C PRO A 589 10.28 2.75 -10.96
N PRO A 590 10.17 2.55 -9.64
CA PRO A 590 10.74 3.47 -8.67
C PRO A 590 12.26 3.50 -8.73
N VAL A 591 12.81 4.68 -8.45
CA VAL A 591 14.24 4.94 -8.53
C VAL A 591 14.94 4.72 -7.19
N ARG A 592 16.26 4.54 -7.27
CA ARG A 592 17.18 4.58 -6.14
C ARG A 592 17.69 6.02 -5.94
N TYR A 593 18.09 6.30 -4.71
CA TYR A 593 18.60 7.59 -4.27
C TYR A 593 19.96 7.37 -3.60
N THR A 594 21.00 7.88 -4.23
CA THR A 594 22.35 7.94 -3.70
C THR A 594 22.57 9.34 -3.12
N ILE A 595 22.60 9.48 -1.79
CA ILE A 595 22.49 10.78 -1.13
C ILE A 595 23.76 11.06 -0.31
N GLU A 596 24.46 12.14 -0.64
CA GLU A 596 25.65 12.58 0.08
C GLU A 596 25.31 13.49 1.27
N ILE A 597 25.86 13.18 2.44
CA ILE A 597 25.91 14.11 3.58
C ILE A 597 27.25 14.87 3.52
N LYS A 598 27.21 16.14 3.12
CA LYS A 598 28.38 17.03 2.96
C LYS A 598 28.90 17.57 4.30
N SER A 599 29.27 16.68 5.21
CA SER A 599 29.94 17.03 6.47
C SER A 599 31.46 17.06 6.29
N ASP A 600 32.13 18.00 6.96
CA ASP A 600 33.59 18.07 7.03
C ASP A 600 34.05 18.68 8.37
N PRO A 601 35.12 18.19 9.01
CA PRO A 601 35.60 18.74 10.28
C PRO A 601 35.89 20.24 10.26
N SER A 602 36.33 20.78 9.12
CA SER A 602 36.67 22.19 8.97
C SER A 602 35.45 23.11 8.92
N THR A 603 34.28 22.57 8.55
CA THR A 603 33.02 23.30 8.35
C THR A 603 32.04 23.20 9.52
N ASP A 604 32.25 22.24 10.43
CA ASP A 604 31.43 22.03 11.64
C ASP A 604 31.27 23.34 12.43
N GLY A 605 30.01 23.71 12.72
CA GLY A 605 29.63 24.93 13.44
C GLY A 605 29.79 26.23 12.64
N LYS A 606 30.30 26.18 11.40
CA LYS A 606 30.55 27.36 10.54
C LYS A 606 29.64 27.39 9.32
N LEU A 607 29.68 26.32 8.54
CA LEU A 607 28.90 26.18 7.29
C LEU A 607 27.90 25.03 7.36
N THR A 608 28.02 24.18 8.39
CA THR A 608 27.08 23.11 8.75
C THR A 608 26.96 23.07 10.27
N PRO A 609 25.93 22.43 10.85
CA PRO A 609 25.99 21.95 12.23
C PRO A 609 27.17 20.99 12.44
N ASP A 610 27.41 20.54 13.67
CA ASP A 610 28.28 19.39 13.88
C ASP A 610 27.75 18.16 13.12
N TYR A 611 28.67 17.29 12.69
CA TYR A 611 28.35 16.15 11.84
C TYR A 611 27.25 15.23 12.40
N LYS A 612 27.09 15.08 13.73
CA LYS A 612 26.03 14.22 14.31
C LYS A 612 24.67 14.89 14.18
N THR A 613 24.57 16.16 14.58
CA THR A 613 23.32 16.94 14.43
C THR A 613 22.90 17.01 12.97
N PHE A 614 23.85 17.29 12.09
CA PHE A 614 23.57 17.37 10.66
C PHE A 614 23.10 16.01 10.11
N THR A 615 23.78 14.92 10.46
CA THR A 615 23.37 13.56 10.09
C THR A 615 21.97 13.22 10.58
N ASP A 616 21.65 13.48 11.85
CA ASP A 616 20.33 13.18 12.41
C ASP A 616 19.21 13.98 11.73
N GLN A 617 19.48 15.23 11.34
CA GLN A 617 18.55 16.05 10.54
C GLN A 617 18.32 15.45 9.16
N CYS A 618 19.38 15.02 8.46
CA CYS A 618 19.29 14.34 7.17
C CYS A 618 18.51 13.02 7.28
N ILE A 619 18.86 12.16 8.24
CA ILE A 619 18.17 10.87 8.45
C ILE A 619 16.70 11.08 8.79
N LYS A 620 16.36 12.08 9.61
CA LYS A 620 14.96 12.43 9.90
C LYS A 620 14.19 12.86 8.66
N ALA A 621 14.80 13.71 7.81
CA ALA A 621 14.19 14.17 6.58
C ALA A 621 13.97 13.01 5.58
N ILE A 622 14.98 12.18 5.35
CA ILE A 622 14.95 11.03 4.42
C ILE A 622 14.02 9.93 4.92
N GLY A 623 14.11 9.59 6.21
CA GLY A 623 13.35 8.51 6.83
C GLY A 623 11.84 8.72 6.76
N SER A 624 11.37 9.97 6.62
CA SER A 624 9.95 10.28 6.40
C SER A 624 9.36 9.78 5.07
N ARG A 625 10.19 9.22 4.17
CA ARG A 625 9.78 8.68 2.86
C ARG A 625 10.00 7.17 2.70
N ASN A 626 10.58 6.51 3.71
CA ASN A 626 10.71 5.05 3.76
C ASN A 626 11.31 4.41 2.49
N LEU A 627 12.40 5.00 1.97
CA LEU A 627 13.04 4.54 0.74
C LEU A 627 13.60 3.11 0.84
N GLY A 628 13.87 2.61 2.06
CA GLY A 628 14.34 1.24 2.27
C GLY A 628 15.65 0.98 1.53
N ALA A 629 15.74 -0.15 0.84
CA ALA A 629 16.93 -0.55 0.09
C ALA A 629 17.26 0.38 -1.09
N ARG A 630 16.31 1.23 -1.50
CA ARG A 630 16.52 2.23 -2.55
C ARG A 630 17.38 3.40 -2.10
N LEU A 631 17.69 3.53 -0.80
CA LEU A 631 18.58 4.56 -0.29
C LEU A 631 20.01 4.02 -0.15
N LEU A 632 20.96 4.76 -0.71
CA LEU A 632 22.39 4.59 -0.50
C LEU A 632 22.94 5.91 0.06
N LEU A 633 23.39 5.92 1.32
CA LEU A 633 23.99 7.10 1.92
C LEU A 633 25.48 7.12 1.63
N GLN A 634 26.01 8.25 1.17
CA GLN A 634 27.42 8.42 0.87
C GLN A 634 28.04 9.60 1.64
N SER A 635 29.34 9.52 1.90
CA SER A 635 30.12 10.62 2.47
C SER A 635 31.62 10.34 2.33
N PHE A 636 32.42 11.41 2.23
CA PHE A 636 33.87 11.36 2.42
C PHE A 636 34.24 11.31 3.91
N ASP A 637 33.40 11.87 4.78
CA ASP A 637 33.67 11.99 6.20
C ASP A 637 33.43 10.66 6.92
N VAL A 638 34.53 9.99 7.27
CA VAL A 638 34.50 8.73 8.01
C VAL A 638 33.79 8.85 9.37
N ARG A 639 33.73 10.06 9.97
CA ARG A 639 33.00 10.29 11.24
C ARG A 639 31.50 10.10 11.02
N THR A 640 30.98 10.64 9.92
CA THR A 640 29.58 10.51 9.52
C THR A 640 29.24 9.07 9.19
N LEU A 641 30.05 8.38 8.39
CA LEU A 641 29.81 6.97 8.07
C LEU A 641 29.81 6.06 9.30
N LYS A 642 30.78 6.24 10.21
CA LYS A 642 30.83 5.50 11.48
C LYS A 642 29.60 5.77 12.35
N TYR A 643 29.15 7.03 12.43
CA TYR A 643 27.97 7.41 13.21
C TYR A 643 26.69 6.78 12.64
N VAL A 644 26.52 6.81 11.30
CA VAL A 644 25.37 6.14 10.67
C VAL A 644 25.45 4.63 10.85
N HIS A 645 26.62 4.02 10.67
CA HIS A 645 26.79 2.57 10.86
C HIS A 645 26.41 2.10 12.27
N SER A 646 26.82 2.85 13.31
CA SER A 646 26.50 2.46 14.69
C SER A 646 25.03 2.71 15.06
N ARG A 647 24.42 3.78 14.55
CA ARG A 647 23.08 4.22 14.97
C ARG A 647 21.96 3.69 14.07
N TYR A 648 22.26 3.45 12.80
CA TYR A 648 21.32 3.02 11.76
C TYR A 648 21.93 1.83 10.96
N PRO A 649 22.14 0.66 11.59
CA PRO A 649 22.88 -0.46 10.99
C PRO A 649 22.23 -1.07 9.75
N SER A 650 20.95 -0.75 9.47
CA SER A 650 20.25 -1.15 8.24
C SER A 650 20.57 -0.27 7.02
N ALA A 651 21.22 0.89 7.22
CA ALA A 651 21.57 1.81 6.16
C ALA A 651 22.61 1.20 5.22
N ARG A 652 22.37 1.29 3.90
CA ARG A 652 23.42 1.03 2.91
C ARG A 652 24.33 2.25 2.85
N LEU A 653 25.63 2.01 3.05
CA LEU A 653 26.66 3.05 3.07
C LEU A 653 27.60 2.90 1.86
N LEU A 654 27.92 4.03 1.23
CA LEU A 654 28.91 4.19 0.19
C LEU A 654 30.05 5.07 0.73
N TYR A 655 31.25 4.51 0.85
CA TYR A 655 32.41 5.27 1.31
C TYR A 655 33.11 5.96 0.14
N LEU A 656 33.05 7.30 0.09
CA LEU A 656 33.71 8.10 -0.94
C LEU A 656 35.20 8.28 -0.61
N ILE A 657 36.07 8.03 -1.58
CA ILE A 657 37.53 8.16 -1.44
C ILE A 657 38.15 8.82 -2.67
N ASP A 658 39.21 9.58 -2.44
CA ASP A 658 40.03 10.19 -3.46
C ASP A 658 41.53 9.97 -3.18
N SER A 659 42.39 10.67 -3.92
CA SER A 659 43.84 10.60 -3.73
C SER A 659 44.32 10.99 -2.33
N THR A 660 43.56 11.82 -1.60
CA THR A 660 43.89 12.23 -0.22
C THR A 660 43.65 11.12 0.80
N SER A 661 42.76 10.17 0.46
CA SER A 661 42.45 9.00 1.29
C SER A 661 43.57 7.95 1.27
N GLY A 662 44.49 8.03 0.31
CA GLY A 662 45.60 7.10 0.12
C GLY A 662 45.19 5.79 -0.57
N THR A 663 45.83 4.68 -0.20
CA THR A 663 45.53 3.37 -0.80
C THR A 663 44.20 2.81 -0.29
N TYR A 664 43.64 1.84 -1.02
CA TYR A 664 42.45 1.09 -0.58
C TYR A 664 42.56 0.61 0.87
N ASP A 665 43.70 0.02 1.25
CA ASP A 665 43.88 -0.51 2.60
C ASP A 665 43.91 0.58 3.67
N LYS A 666 44.55 1.71 3.37
CA LYS A 666 44.59 2.86 4.29
C LYS A 666 43.19 3.44 4.50
N ALA A 667 42.42 3.60 3.42
CA ALA A 667 41.06 4.08 3.48
C ALA A 667 40.15 3.13 4.28
N MET A 668 40.21 1.83 4.00
CA MET A 668 39.42 0.81 4.71
C MET A 668 39.80 0.72 6.20
N ALA A 669 41.08 0.83 6.54
CA ALA A 669 41.54 0.90 7.92
C ALA A 669 41.01 2.15 8.65
N ALA A 670 40.97 3.30 7.97
CA ALA A 670 40.41 4.53 8.52
C ALA A 670 38.90 4.39 8.79
N LEU A 671 38.16 3.74 7.88
CA LEU A 671 36.72 3.49 8.04
C LEU A 671 36.41 2.47 9.16
N GLY A 672 37.18 1.38 9.26
CA GLY A 672 37.10 0.41 10.35
C GLY A 672 35.93 -0.60 10.27
N PHE A 673 35.18 -0.63 9.16
CA PHE A 673 34.16 -1.65 8.86
C PHE A 673 34.01 -1.81 7.35
N VAL A 674 33.30 -2.86 6.90
CA VAL A 674 33.01 -3.10 5.48
C VAL A 674 31.67 -2.46 5.10
N PRO A 675 31.64 -1.38 4.30
CA PRO A 675 30.41 -0.74 3.84
C PRO A 675 29.73 -1.55 2.72
N TYR A 676 28.53 -1.14 2.31
CA TYR A 676 27.84 -1.75 1.18
C TYR A 676 28.58 -1.51 -0.15
N ALA A 677 29.16 -0.32 -0.29
CA ALA A 677 29.91 0.07 -1.48
C ALA A 677 31.09 0.98 -1.14
N ILE A 678 32.07 1.01 -2.04
CA ILE A 678 33.17 1.97 -2.06
C ILE A 678 33.08 2.79 -3.35
N GLY A 679 33.22 4.10 -3.22
CA GLY A 679 33.14 5.05 -4.30
C GLY A 679 34.46 5.79 -4.45
N PRO A 680 35.38 5.30 -5.29
CA PRO A 680 36.64 5.98 -5.53
C PRO A 680 36.52 7.04 -6.64
N ASP A 681 37.39 8.04 -6.62
CA ASP A 681 37.72 8.79 -7.83
C ASP A 681 38.11 7.79 -8.94
N TYR A 682 37.52 7.96 -10.13
CA TYR A 682 37.64 6.99 -11.22
C TYR A 682 39.10 6.74 -11.65
N THR A 683 40.00 7.71 -11.43
CA THR A 683 41.43 7.58 -11.74
C THR A 683 42.13 6.53 -10.88
N MET A 684 41.60 6.25 -9.68
CA MET A 684 42.13 5.24 -8.76
C MET A 684 41.73 3.81 -9.15
N VAL A 685 40.79 3.63 -10.08
CA VAL A 685 40.18 2.32 -10.36
C VAL A 685 40.98 1.51 -11.38
N ASN A 686 41.29 0.27 -10.97
CA ASN A 686 41.82 -0.79 -11.83
C ASN A 686 41.23 -2.16 -11.42
N SER A 687 41.50 -3.21 -12.21
CA SER A 687 40.97 -4.56 -11.96
C SER A 687 41.39 -5.16 -10.61
N ALA A 688 42.57 -4.80 -10.08
CA ALA A 688 43.04 -5.27 -8.78
C ALA A 688 42.24 -4.63 -7.64
N PHE A 689 42.00 -3.32 -7.71
CA PHE A 689 41.12 -2.60 -6.78
C PHE A 689 39.72 -3.23 -6.77
N VAL A 690 39.13 -3.42 -7.95
CA VAL A 690 37.78 -3.99 -8.08
C VAL A 690 37.72 -5.42 -7.52
N SER A 691 38.70 -6.26 -7.84
CA SER A 691 38.75 -7.64 -7.36
C SER A 691 38.86 -7.71 -5.83
N LYS A 692 39.69 -6.83 -5.25
CA LYS A 692 39.86 -6.74 -3.79
C LYS A 692 38.58 -6.29 -3.09
N ALA A 693 37.95 -5.22 -3.57
CA ALA A 693 36.68 -4.72 -3.02
C ALA A 693 35.56 -5.77 -3.12
N LYS A 694 35.43 -6.43 -4.27
CA LYS A 694 34.42 -7.49 -4.47
C LYS A 694 34.66 -8.72 -3.61
N SER A 695 35.91 -9.08 -3.34
CA SER A 695 36.24 -10.20 -2.44
C SER A 695 35.83 -9.91 -0.99
N ALA A 696 35.81 -8.63 -0.61
CA ALA A 696 35.24 -8.17 0.66
C ALA A 696 33.71 -8.03 0.64
N GLY A 697 33.03 -8.39 -0.46
CA GLY A 697 31.58 -8.28 -0.61
C GLY A 697 31.07 -6.89 -0.96
N MET A 698 31.96 -5.94 -1.29
CA MET A 698 31.57 -4.57 -1.62
C MET A 698 31.24 -4.39 -3.11
N ARG A 699 30.39 -3.40 -3.38
CA ARG A 699 30.21 -2.83 -4.71
C ARG A 699 31.23 -1.72 -4.96
N VAL A 700 31.63 -1.53 -6.22
CA VAL A 700 32.52 -0.43 -6.63
C VAL A 700 31.76 0.54 -7.53
N ILE A 701 31.71 1.81 -7.11
CA ILE A 701 30.90 2.87 -7.74
C ILE A 701 31.76 4.12 -7.95
N PRO A 702 32.61 4.18 -9.01
CA PRO A 702 33.45 5.35 -9.26
C PRO A 702 32.67 6.61 -9.60
N TYR A 703 33.27 7.75 -9.27
CA TYR A 703 32.85 9.10 -9.68
C TYR A 703 34.06 9.93 -10.17
N THR A 704 33.91 11.02 -10.92
CA THR A 704 32.80 11.28 -11.84
C THR A 704 33.28 10.97 -13.26
N VAL A 705 32.64 10.02 -13.93
CA VAL A 705 33.11 9.49 -15.21
C VAL A 705 32.33 10.12 -16.36
N ASP A 706 32.98 10.99 -17.12
CA ASP A 706 32.31 11.82 -18.13
C ASP A 706 32.84 11.64 -19.56
N THR A 707 33.75 10.70 -19.78
CA THR A 707 34.25 10.35 -21.11
C THR A 707 33.93 8.91 -21.48
N LYS A 708 33.80 8.65 -22.79
CA LYS A 708 33.60 7.30 -23.32
C LYS A 708 34.76 6.36 -22.96
N ALA A 709 36.00 6.85 -23.05
CA ALA A 709 37.20 6.05 -22.79
C ALA A 709 37.24 5.58 -21.34
N ASP A 710 36.96 6.47 -20.39
CA ASP A 710 36.95 6.15 -18.96
C ASP A 710 35.77 5.24 -18.61
N ALA A 711 34.59 5.48 -19.18
CA ALA A 711 33.43 4.61 -19.00
C ALA A 711 33.74 3.16 -19.42
N GLN A 712 34.35 2.97 -20.60
CA GLN A 712 34.75 1.65 -21.10
C GLN A 712 35.85 1.01 -20.22
N LYS A 713 36.80 1.81 -19.71
CA LYS A 713 37.79 1.35 -18.74
C LYS A 713 37.14 0.86 -17.45
N MET A 714 36.13 1.58 -16.93
CA MET A 714 35.40 1.19 -15.72
C MET A 714 34.61 -0.11 -15.93
N VAL A 715 33.91 -0.25 -17.06
CA VAL A 715 33.20 -1.50 -17.42
C VAL A 715 34.19 -2.67 -17.48
N LYS A 716 35.34 -2.49 -18.14
CA LYS A 716 36.39 -3.52 -18.24
C LYS A 716 37.00 -3.88 -16.88
N ALA A 717 37.14 -2.89 -15.98
CA ALA A 717 37.57 -3.13 -14.60
C ALA A 717 36.54 -3.93 -13.80
N GLY A 718 35.27 -3.93 -14.23
CA GLY A 718 34.18 -4.70 -13.66
C GLY A 718 33.48 -3.96 -12.52
N VAL A 719 33.36 -2.63 -12.58
CA VAL A 719 32.61 -1.86 -11.56
C VAL A 719 31.12 -2.23 -11.53
N ASN A 720 30.40 -1.84 -10.49
CA ASN A 720 28.97 -2.15 -10.33
C ASN A 720 28.06 -1.02 -10.84
N ALA A 721 28.52 0.22 -10.73
CA ALA A 721 27.80 1.39 -11.19
C ALA A 721 28.79 2.51 -11.52
N ILE A 722 28.35 3.55 -12.24
CA ILE A 722 29.15 4.72 -12.58
C ILE A 722 28.34 5.98 -12.27
N ILE A 723 28.93 6.90 -11.50
CA ILE A 723 28.40 8.25 -11.28
C ILE A 723 28.90 9.17 -12.40
N THR A 724 27.99 9.85 -13.09
CA THR A 724 28.29 10.67 -14.28
C THR A 724 27.41 11.92 -14.38
N ASN A 725 27.99 13.00 -14.90
CA ASN A 725 27.27 14.22 -15.26
C ASN A 725 26.45 14.10 -16.54
N TYR A 726 26.74 13.09 -17.38
CA TYR A 726 26.14 12.90 -18.70
C TYR A 726 25.41 11.54 -18.82
N PRO A 727 24.32 11.33 -18.05
CA PRO A 727 23.59 10.06 -18.07
C PRO A 727 22.96 9.74 -19.43
N ASP A 728 22.66 10.76 -20.26
CA ASP A 728 22.16 10.62 -21.64
C ASP A 728 23.14 9.87 -22.55
N ARG A 729 24.45 10.07 -22.34
CA ARG A 729 25.52 9.46 -23.15
C ARG A 729 25.99 8.14 -22.58
N MET A 730 26.01 8.03 -21.25
CA MET A 730 26.60 6.89 -20.54
C MET A 730 26.02 5.54 -20.98
N PHE A 731 24.70 5.45 -21.17
CA PHE A 731 24.04 4.23 -21.67
C PHE A 731 24.58 3.76 -23.02
N GLY A 732 25.05 4.67 -23.88
CA GLY A 732 25.69 4.32 -25.16
C GLY A 732 27.15 3.91 -25.02
N TRP A 733 27.82 4.36 -23.96
CA TRP A 733 29.25 4.10 -23.73
C TRP A 733 29.52 2.76 -23.05
N ILE A 734 28.58 2.26 -22.25
CA ILE A 734 28.73 1.05 -21.42
C ILE A 734 28.05 -0.21 -22.00
N LYS A 735 27.48 -0.11 -23.20
CA LYS A 735 26.81 -1.23 -23.89
C LYS A 735 27.77 -2.32 -24.34
#